data_AF-A0A972V3W9-F1
#
_entry.id   AF-A0A972V3W9-F1
#
_cell.length_a   1.000
_cell.length_b   1.000
_cell.length_c   1.000
_cell.angle_alpha   90.00
_cell.angle_beta   90.00
_cell.angle_gamma   90.00
#
_symmetry.space_group_name_H-M   'P 1'
#
loop_
_entity.id
_entity.type
_entity.pdbx_description
1 polymer ?
#
loop_
_entity_poly.entity_id
_entity_poly.type
_entity_poly.pdbx_seq_one_letter_code
_entity_poly.pdbx_strand_id
1 'polypeptide(L)'
;MHHLARHDEAAAHLRRAVDFSPQTATYRTNLGVVLIALGLDNDAAHQLEQAIALDPQAVNARANLGTLLAKAGKPGQAREMYESALRLKPDFASAHNNLGILLEREGDFPAAAESYRQATHYQPNFADAYANLGHALMQTGGLSEGAAACLEALKLVPDHLPARRNRARILWLQGKWAEAEPAAAQVIAQSPGEAAGHLTLGHVQKSSARSEAAISSYSEALKLSPLLTEAYMALGNLLASEKQLEARRHLLSTLLVTLNNGVRLCVPRLWSSLTPYVLLEQERWFEDEIDFVGRLLLPGEQAIDIGANYGCYTLVMSRSVGGTGRVWAFEPAALTAWFLNASLKENGLSNVAVSTSAVSDRVGSASFQVSLAPELSGLGAVDQSLSTEQVTTTTLDECAGQMSGNDISFVKIDAEGHEQQVLEGGREFFARQSPLVMYEVVEKRQIHEELIGQFQKLGYRSYRLVPGLGVLVPFDEPGLEHVNLLNLFGCKPDRAAVLAARGLLVDTPGELPQLPGEVWKNYLEGTAYCGAQRTFMGALERAEASGQAAYRDAIGWYALSKSETLPLAPRYACLLHCASLLAPISNARDPASVPCVTLRARVALELGWRLMAVELLAPVVARCVAGEDAALAVPAVPVLARLDQIDPNGQVEAWITASVTEAYLRNVDFTSLHASPALLATYEFLKSNPFASPEMTRRRLLIRNRMGLPPDTQTGNPVYRPAPDNLNAEFWQSNFSAP
;
A
#
# COMPACT_ATOMS: atom_id res chain seq x y z
N MET A 1 5.14 18.68 -39.08
CA MET A 1 4.21 19.43 -39.96
C MET A 1 3.94 18.74 -41.30
N HIS A 2 4.95 18.31 -42.07
CA HIS A 2 4.72 17.75 -43.42
C HIS A 2 3.93 16.42 -43.46
N HIS A 3 4.06 15.56 -42.44
CA HIS A 3 3.29 14.31 -42.33
C HIS A 3 1.82 14.53 -41.93
N LEU A 4 1.55 15.44 -41.00
CA LEU A 4 0.17 15.79 -40.58
C LEU A 4 -0.64 16.38 -41.75
N ALA A 5 -0.03 17.30 -42.51
CA ALA A 5 -0.67 17.86 -43.71
C ALA A 5 -1.06 16.79 -44.74
N ARG A 6 -0.25 15.73 -44.89
CA ARG A 6 -0.55 14.60 -45.78
C ARG A 6 -1.66 13.69 -45.23
N HIS A 7 -1.82 13.58 -43.91
CA HIS A 7 -2.91 12.83 -43.29
C HIS A 7 -4.24 13.58 -43.39
N ASP A 8 -4.25 14.91 -43.25
CA ASP A 8 -5.43 15.75 -43.46
C ASP A 8 -5.94 15.68 -44.91
N GLU A 9 -5.03 15.78 -45.89
CA GLU A 9 -5.37 15.60 -47.31
C GLU A 9 -5.90 14.19 -47.59
N ALA A 10 -5.25 13.15 -47.04
CA ALA A 10 -5.72 11.77 -47.18
C ALA A 10 -7.12 11.56 -46.57
N ALA A 11 -7.40 12.15 -45.40
CA ALA A 11 -8.72 12.09 -44.77
C ALA A 11 -9.78 12.78 -45.65
N ALA A 12 -9.46 13.94 -46.25
CA ALA A 12 -10.36 14.64 -47.15
C ALA A 12 -10.70 13.82 -48.41
N HIS A 13 -9.71 13.17 -49.02
CA HIS A 13 -9.92 12.29 -50.17
C HIS A 13 -10.72 11.03 -49.81
N LEU A 14 -10.44 10.42 -48.65
CA LEU A 14 -11.18 9.24 -48.17
C LEU A 14 -12.62 9.57 -47.78
N ARG A 15 -12.89 10.76 -47.20
CA ARG A 15 -14.26 11.24 -46.96
C ARG A 15 -15.04 11.34 -48.27
N ARG A 16 -14.47 11.97 -49.30
CA ARG A 16 -15.10 12.01 -50.64
C ARG A 16 -15.33 10.61 -51.21
N ALA A 17 -14.39 9.68 -51.04
CA ALA A 17 -14.55 8.30 -51.50
C ALA A 17 -15.71 7.58 -50.78
N VAL A 18 -15.89 7.83 -49.47
CA VAL A 18 -17.04 7.35 -48.70
C VAL A 18 -18.34 8.01 -49.17
N ASP A 19 -18.34 9.30 -49.51
CA ASP A 19 -19.52 10.00 -50.01
C ASP A 19 -19.98 9.47 -51.38
N PHE A 20 -19.04 9.20 -52.30
CA PHE A 20 -19.34 8.64 -53.62
C PHE A 20 -19.77 7.17 -53.56
N SER A 21 -19.23 6.40 -52.60
CA SER A 21 -19.46 4.96 -52.47
C SER A 21 -19.70 4.58 -51.00
N PRO A 22 -20.87 4.94 -50.42
CA PRO A 22 -21.13 4.84 -48.98
C PRO A 22 -21.25 3.40 -48.46
N GLN A 23 -21.42 2.43 -49.35
CA GLN A 23 -21.57 1.01 -49.06
C GLN A 23 -20.24 0.24 -49.11
N THR A 24 -19.10 0.91 -49.31
CA THR A 24 -17.78 0.26 -49.39
C THR A 24 -17.07 0.28 -48.04
N ALA A 25 -17.05 -0.85 -47.33
CA ALA A 25 -16.42 -0.99 -46.02
C ALA A 25 -14.92 -0.63 -45.99
N THR A 26 -14.18 -0.92 -47.06
CA THR A 26 -12.73 -0.62 -47.16
C THR A 26 -12.43 0.87 -47.08
N TYR A 27 -13.25 1.74 -47.70
CA TYR A 27 -13.03 3.19 -47.65
C TYR A 27 -13.24 3.74 -46.24
N ARG A 28 -14.25 3.22 -45.54
CA ARG A 28 -14.50 3.56 -44.13
C ARG A 28 -13.40 3.05 -43.21
N THR A 29 -12.90 1.83 -43.43
CA THR A 29 -11.77 1.27 -42.69
C THR A 29 -10.53 2.14 -42.84
N ASN A 30 -10.19 2.51 -44.09
CA ASN A 30 -9.03 3.35 -44.38
C ASN A 30 -9.20 4.77 -43.81
N LEU A 31 -10.40 5.34 -43.88
CA LEU A 31 -10.71 6.62 -43.24
C LEU A 31 -10.53 6.55 -41.73
N GLY A 32 -11.04 5.49 -41.09
CA GLY A 32 -10.85 5.23 -39.66
C GLY A 32 -9.37 5.22 -39.27
N VAL A 33 -8.52 4.51 -40.02
CA VAL A 33 -7.06 4.48 -39.78
C VAL A 33 -6.42 5.87 -39.87
N VAL A 34 -6.79 6.67 -40.87
CA VAL A 34 -6.24 8.03 -41.01
C VAL A 34 -6.74 8.95 -39.88
N LEU A 35 -7.99 8.79 -39.44
CA LEU A 35 -8.54 9.55 -38.31
C LEU A 35 -7.84 9.19 -36.98
N ILE A 36 -7.46 7.92 -36.77
CA ILE A 36 -6.62 7.51 -35.64
C ILE A 36 -5.28 8.26 -35.67
N ALA A 37 -4.64 8.35 -36.83
CA ALA A 37 -3.37 9.07 -36.99
C ALA A 37 -3.48 10.58 -36.73
N LEU A 38 -4.68 11.15 -36.92
CA LEU A 38 -5.00 12.55 -36.61
C LEU A 38 -5.46 12.77 -35.15
N GLY A 39 -5.59 11.70 -34.34
CA GLY A 39 -6.09 11.77 -32.96
C GLY A 39 -7.60 11.98 -32.84
N LEU A 40 -8.35 11.81 -33.92
CA LEU A 40 -9.82 11.94 -33.97
C LEU A 40 -10.48 10.59 -33.65
N ASP A 41 -10.25 10.10 -32.43
CA ASP A 41 -10.57 8.72 -32.02
C ASP A 41 -12.08 8.39 -32.10
N ASN A 42 -12.96 9.33 -31.74
CA ASN A 42 -14.42 9.11 -31.80
C ASN A 42 -14.93 8.98 -33.24
N ASP A 43 -14.46 9.87 -34.12
CA ASP A 43 -14.80 9.82 -35.54
C ASP A 43 -14.25 8.54 -36.19
N ALA A 44 -13.04 8.14 -35.80
CA ALA A 44 -12.44 6.89 -36.24
C ALA A 44 -13.25 5.68 -35.81
N ALA A 45 -13.63 5.59 -34.53
CA ALA A 45 -14.45 4.51 -34.00
C ALA A 45 -15.77 4.39 -34.78
N HIS A 46 -16.45 5.51 -35.01
CA HIS A 46 -17.68 5.55 -35.79
C HIS A 46 -17.50 5.00 -37.22
N GLN A 47 -16.43 5.39 -37.92
CA GLN A 47 -16.17 4.87 -39.27
C GLN A 47 -15.85 3.36 -39.26
N LEU A 48 -15.14 2.87 -38.23
CA LEU A 48 -14.79 1.46 -38.11
C LEU A 48 -16.02 0.60 -37.75
N GLU A 49 -16.91 1.07 -36.88
CA GLU A 49 -18.20 0.43 -36.59
C GLU A 49 -19.07 0.34 -37.84
N GLN A 50 -19.16 1.42 -38.62
CA GLN A 50 -19.86 1.42 -39.90
C GLN A 50 -19.22 0.45 -40.91
N ALA A 51 -17.89 0.36 -40.94
CA ALA A 51 -17.20 -0.61 -41.79
C ALA A 51 -17.55 -2.05 -41.42
N ILE A 52 -17.62 -2.38 -40.12
CA ILE A 52 -18.00 -3.71 -39.62
C ILE A 52 -19.47 -4.02 -39.90
N ALA A 53 -20.34 -3.01 -39.81
CA ALA A 53 -21.77 -3.17 -40.12
C ALA A 53 -22.01 -3.43 -41.62
N LEU A 54 -21.25 -2.77 -42.50
CA LEU A 54 -21.32 -2.96 -43.95
C LEU A 54 -20.69 -4.28 -44.40
N ASP A 55 -19.58 -4.66 -43.77
CA ASP A 55 -18.91 -5.92 -44.02
C ASP A 55 -18.52 -6.60 -42.70
N PRO A 56 -19.32 -7.58 -42.25
CA PRO A 56 -18.99 -8.40 -41.11
C PRO A 56 -17.71 -9.23 -41.28
N GLN A 57 -17.04 -9.23 -42.44
CA GLN A 57 -15.72 -9.84 -42.64
C GLN A 57 -14.57 -8.83 -42.61
N ALA A 58 -14.81 -7.56 -42.28
CA ALA A 58 -13.80 -6.52 -42.20
C ALA A 58 -12.85 -6.71 -40.99
N VAL A 59 -11.87 -7.60 -41.11
CA VAL A 59 -10.90 -7.95 -40.06
C VAL A 59 -10.06 -6.75 -39.61
N ASN A 60 -9.60 -5.94 -40.57
CA ASN A 60 -8.80 -4.74 -40.27
C ASN A 60 -9.61 -3.70 -39.47
N ALA A 61 -10.91 -3.57 -39.76
CA ALA A 61 -11.78 -2.64 -39.03
C ALA A 61 -11.94 -3.04 -37.56
N ARG A 62 -12.14 -4.35 -37.31
CA ARG A 62 -12.21 -4.91 -35.95
C ARG A 62 -10.93 -4.70 -35.15
N ALA A 63 -9.78 -5.03 -35.71
CA ALA A 63 -8.51 -4.86 -35.01
C ALA A 63 -8.24 -3.38 -34.68
N ASN A 64 -8.52 -2.47 -35.60
CA ASN A 64 -8.35 -1.03 -35.34
C ASN A 64 -9.36 -0.49 -34.31
N LEU A 65 -10.61 -0.99 -34.30
CA LEU A 65 -11.60 -0.65 -33.28
C LEU A 65 -11.16 -1.18 -31.90
N GLY A 66 -10.61 -2.39 -31.84
CA GLY A 66 -10.01 -2.96 -30.64
C GLY A 66 -8.91 -2.06 -30.07
N THR A 67 -8.02 -1.52 -30.92
CA THR A 67 -6.98 -0.57 -30.51
C THR A 67 -7.55 0.70 -29.88
N LEU A 68 -8.61 1.26 -30.48
CA LEU A 68 -9.28 2.45 -29.94
C LEU A 68 -9.98 2.17 -28.60
N LEU A 69 -10.66 1.03 -28.48
CA LEU A 69 -11.32 0.62 -27.24
C LEU A 69 -10.31 0.38 -26.11
N ALA A 70 -9.14 -0.20 -26.42
CA ALA A 70 -8.06 -0.36 -25.47
C ALA A 70 -7.50 1.00 -25.01
N LYS A 71 -7.35 1.97 -25.92
CA LYS A 71 -6.95 3.35 -25.60
C LYS A 71 -7.99 4.07 -24.74
N ALA A 72 -9.28 3.79 -24.95
CA ALA A 72 -10.40 4.36 -24.20
C ALA A 72 -10.65 3.70 -22.82
N GLY A 73 -9.78 2.79 -22.38
CA GLY A 73 -9.92 2.12 -21.08
C GLY A 73 -11.02 1.05 -21.04
N LYS A 74 -11.39 0.47 -22.19
CA LYS A 74 -12.39 -0.60 -22.30
C LYS A 74 -11.76 -1.95 -22.72
N PRO A 75 -10.94 -2.58 -21.87
CA PRO A 75 -10.13 -3.75 -22.24
C PRO A 75 -10.97 -4.97 -22.65
N GLY A 76 -12.10 -5.24 -21.97
CA GLY A 76 -12.97 -6.37 -22.32
C GLY A 76 -13.54 -6.28 -23.74
N GLN A 77 -14.00 -5.09 -24.15
CA GLN A 77 -14.51 -4.85 -25.50
C GLN A 77 -13.38 -4.90 -26.54
N ALA A 78 -12.19 -4.39 -26.19
CA ALA A 78 -11.02 -4.50 -27.06
C ALA A 78 -10.62 -5.95 -27.32
N ARG A 79 -10.60 -6.78 -26.27
CA ARG A 79 -10.32 -8.22 -26.36
C ARG A 79 -11.30 -8.90 -27.31
N GLU A 80 -12.60 -8.66 -27.14
CA GLU A 80 -13.63 -9.23 -28.00
C GLU A 80 -13.41 -8.87 -29.47
N MET A 81 -13.01 -7.62 -29.77
CA MET A 81 -12.72 -7.19 -31.13
C MET A 81 -11.49 -7.89 -31.73
N TYR A 82 -10.42 -8.06 -30.95
CA TYR A 82 -9.23 -8.80 -31.41
C TYR A 82 -9.52 -10.29 -31.63
N GLU A 83 -10.19 -10.95 -30.68
CA GLU A 83 -10.57 -12.35 -30.82
C GLU A 83 -11.55 -12.54 -31.98
N SER A 84 -12.48 -11.61 -32.19
CA SER A 84 -13.36 -11.64 -33.35
C SER A 84 -12.58 -11.49 -34.66
N ALA A 85 -11.56 -10.63 -34.71
CA ALA A 85 -10.69 -10.51 -35.88
C ALA A 85 -9.94 -11.83 -36.14
N LEU A 86 -9.43 -12.48 -35.08
CA LEU A 86 -8.70 -13.74 -35.16
C LEU A 86 -9.59 -14.94 -35.51
N ARG A 87 -10.86 -14.97 -35.09
CA ARG A 87 -11.83 -15.99 -35.54
C ARG A 87 -12.07 -15.94 -37.05
N LEU A 88 -12.08 -14.73 -37.62
CA LEU A 88 -12.30 -14.53 -39.05
C LEU A 88 -11.01 -14.73 -39.87
N LYS A 89 -9.87 -14.34 -39.30
CA LYS A 89 -8.56 -14.48 -39.92
C LYS A 89 -7.52 -14.89 -38.87
N PRO A 90 -7.32 -16.21 -38.66
CA PRO A 90 -6.41 -16.73 -37.63
C PRO A 90 -4.94 -16.34 -37.84
N ASP A 91 -4.52 -16.10 -39.08
CA ASP A 91 -3.15 -15.72 -39.45
C ASP A 91 -2.88 -14.21 -39.36
N PHE A 92 -3.78 -13.43 -38.75
CA PHE A 92 -3.62 -11.98 -38.68
C PHE A 92 -2.63 -11.54 -37.59
N ALA A 93 -1.35 -11.50 -37.95
CA ALA A 93 -0.24 -11.21 -37.04
C ALA A 93 -0.40 -9.92 -36.21
N SER A 94 -0.93 -8.83 -36.79
CA SER A 94 -1.15 -7.58 -36.06
C SER A 94 -2.21 -7.70 -34.96
N ALA A 95 -3.26 -8.51 -35.16
CA ALA A 95 -4.26 -8.75 -34.13
C ALA A 95 -3.71 -9.62 -32.99
N HIS A 96 -2.89 -10.63 -33.31
CA HIS A 96 -2.14 -11.41 -32.31
C HIS A 96 -1.19 -10.52 -31.48
N ASN A 97 -0.43 -9.63 -32.12
CA ASN A 97 0.43 -8.68 -31.40
C ASN A 97 -0.37 -7.74 -30.49
N ASN A 98 -1.47 -7.16 -30.98
CA ASN A 98 -2.27 -6.23 -30.19
C ASN A 98 -3.02 -6.92 -29.04
N LEU A 99 -3.46 -8.17 -29.24
CA LEU A 99 -3.99 -9.00 -28.16
C LEU A 99 -2.91 -9.29 -27.11
N GLY A 100 -1.69 -9.61 -27.53
CA GLY A 100 -0.54 -9.78 -26.63
C GLY A 100 -0.27 -8.55 -25.78
N ILE A 101 -0.29 -7.35 -26.38
CA ILE A 101 -0.12 -6.07 -25.65
C ILE A 101 -1.23 -5.87 -24.63
N LEU A 102 -2.48 -6.24 -24.96
CA LEU A 102 -3.61 -6.13 -24.05
C LEU A 102 -3.46 -7.09 -22.86
N LEU A 103 -3.12 -8.35 -23.11
CA LEU A 103 -2.89 -9.38 -22.10
C LEU A 103 -1.73 -9.01 -21.16
N GLU A 104 -0.67 -8.42 -21.72
CA GLU A 104 0.46 -7.92 -20.94
C GLU A 104 0.05 -6.82 -19.96
N ARG A 105 -0.84 -5.90 -20.37
CA ARG A 105 -1.40 -4.85 -19.49
C ARG A 105 -2.28 -5.42 -18.39
N GLU A 106 -2.88 -6.59 -18.61
CA GLU A 106 -3.67 -7.32 -17.62
C GLU A 106 -2.80 -8.22 -16.72
N GLY A 107 -1.50 -8.32 -17.00
CA GLY A 107 -0.52 -9.11 -16.24
C GLY A 107 -0.40 -10.58 -16.66
N ASP A 108 -1.11 -11.02 -17.71
CA ASP A 108 -1.03 -12.39 -18.23
C ASP A 108 0.11 -12.54 -19.25
N PHE A 109 1.35 -12.52 -18.75
CA PHE A 109 2.54 -12.68 -19.57
C PHE A 109 2.63 -14.03 -20.32
N PRO A 110 2.21 -15.18 -19.74
CA PRO A 110 2.15 -16.44 -20.49
C PRO A 110 1.25 -16.38 -21.73
N ALA A 111 0.03 -15.86 -21.60
CA ALA A 111 -0.89 -15.73 -22.74
C ALA A 111 -0.41 -14.66 -23.75
N ALA A 112 0.21 -13.58 -23.26
CA ALA A 112 0.84 -12.58 -24.12
C ALA A 112 1.98 -13.19 -24.95
N ALA A 113 2.86 -13.99 -24.34
CA ALA A 113 3.95 -14.66 -25.03
C ALA A 113 3.45 -15.63 -26.11
N GLU A 114 2.37 -16.38 -25.86
CA GLU A 114 1.75 -17.22 -26.89
C GLU A 114 1.22 -16.38 -28.06
N SER A 115 0.52 -15.29 -27.76
CA SER A 115 0.00 -14.37 -28.79
C SER A 115 1.13 -13.78 -29.63
N TYR A 116 2.24 -13.34 -29.02
CA TYR A 116 3.40 -12.86 -29.76
C TYR A 116 4.09 -13.97 -30.57
N ARG A 117 4.13 -15.22 -30.09
CA ARG A 117 4.62 -16.38 -30.87
C ARG A 117 3.76 -16.62 -32.11
N GLN A 118 2.45 -16.50 -32.02
CA GLN A 118 1.58 -16.57 -33.18
C GLN A 118 1.85 -15.42 -34.15
N ALA A 119 2.02 -14.19 -33.65
CA ALA A 119 2.35 -13.03 -34.48
C ALA A 119 3.65 -13.22 -35.27
N THR A 120 4.72 -13.70 -34.63
CA THR A 120 6.02 -13.93 -35.29
C THR A 120 6.00 -15.16 -36.21
N HIS A 121 5.19 -16.17 -35.91
CA HIS A 121 4.97 -17.33 -36.78
C HIS A 121 4.31 -16.91 -38.10
N TYR A 122 3.22 -16.16 -38.04
CA TYR A 122 2.49 -15.71 -39.22
C TYR A 122 3.20 -14.57 -39.96
N GLN A 123 3.98 -13.75 -39.27
CA GLN A 123 4.76 -12.67 -39.86
C GLN A 123 6.21 -12.68 -39.35
N PRO A 124 7.11 -13.46 -39.98
CA PRO A 124 8.51 -13.59 -39.56
C PRO A 124 9.36 -12.32 -39.68
N ASN A 125 8.86 -11.25 -40.32
CA ASN A 125 9.54 -9.96 -40.42
C ASN A 125 8.98 -8.88 -39.46
N PHE A 126 8.22 -9.29 -38.44
CA PHE A 126 7.58 -8.36 -37.49
C PHE A 126 8.48 -8.08 -36.27
N ALA A 127 9.39 -7.10 -36.41
CA ALA A 127 10.38 -6.78 -35.37
C ALA A 127 9.77 -6.42 -34.01
N ASP A 128 8.69 -5.62 -33.98
CA ASP A 128 8.01 -5.24 -32.73
C ASP A 128 7.45 -6.48 -31.99
N ALA A 129 6.85 -7.43 -32.71
CA ALA A 129 6.32 -8.66 -32.12
C ALA A 129 7.43 -9.52 -31.50
N TYR A 130 8.61 -9.59 -32.12
CA TYR A 130 9.78 -10.25 -31.54
C TYR A 130 10.31 -9.52 -30.29
N ALA A 131 10.32 -8.19 -30.29
CA ALA A 131 10.74 -7.40 -29.13
C ALA A 131 9.77 -7.59 -27.93
N ASN A 132 8.48 -7.62 -28.22
CA ASN A 132 7.41 -7.86 -27.25
C ASN A 132 7.43 -9.30 -26.73
N LEU A 133 7.66 -10.29 -27.61
CA LEU A 133 7.89 -11.69 -27.22
C LEU A 133 9.06 -11.81 -26.23
N GLY A 134 10.18 -11.14 -26.53
CA GLY A 134 11.33 -11.10 -25.63
C GLY A 134 11.01 -10.50 -24.26
N HIS A 135 10.17 -9.45 -24.22
CA HIS A 135 9.69 -8.87 -22.96
C HIS A 135 8.84 -9.85 -22.16
N ALA A 136 7.81 -10.45 -22.77
CA ALA A 136 6.91 -11.39 -22.10
C ALA A 136 7.65 -12.64 -21.59
N LEU A 137 8.62 -13.15 -22.37
CA LEU A 137 9.46 -14.28 -21.97
C LEU A 137 10.40 -13.93 -20.81
N MET A 138 10.91 -12.70 -20.75
CA MET A 138 11.69 -12.24 -19.61
C MET A 138 10.89 -12.30 -18.31
N GLN A 139 9.61 -11.89 -18.35
CA GLN A 139 8.72 -11.89 -17.18
C GLN A 139 8.31 -13.30 -16.72
N THR A 140 8.34 -14.28 -17.63
CA THR A 140 7.98 -15.68 -17.35
C THR A 140 9.20 -16.58 -17.11
N GLY A 141 10.42 -16.03 -17.10
CA GLY A 141 11.67 -16.78 -16.89
C GLY A 141 12.21 -17.49 -18.14
N GLY A 142 11.58 -17.34 -19.30
CA GLY A 142 12.00 -17.88 -20.61
C GLY A 142 13.20 -17.16 -21.22
N LEU A 143 14.26 -16.91 -20.44
CA LEU A 143 15.35 -15.98 -20.80
C LEU A 143 16.08 -16.35 -22.11
N SER A 144 16.34 -17.63 -22.35
CA SER A 144 17.05 -18.09 -23.56
C SER A 144 16.27 -17.82 -24.84
N GLU A 145 14.99 -18.14 -24.84
CA GLU A 145 14.11 -17.86 -25.97
C GLU A 145 13.89 -16.34 -26.13
N GLY A 146 13.72 -15.62 -25.01
CA GLY A 146 13.55 -14.17 -25.04
C GLY A 146 14.76 -13.42 -25.63
N ALA A 147 15.98 -13.85 -25.29
CA ALA A 147 17.20 -13.30 -25.86
C ALA A 147 17.29 -13.55 -27.38
N ALA A 148 16.88 -14.75 -27.83
CA ALA A 148 16.84 -15.11 -29.24
C ALA A 148 15.79 -14.26 -30.00
N ALA A 149 14.59 -14.09 -29.43
CA ALA A 149 13.55 -13.23 -30.01
C ALA A 149 14.03 -11.78 -30.16
N CYS A 150 14.64 -11.19 -29.11
CA CYS A 150 15.21 -9.84 -29.23
C CYS A 150 16.34 -9.76 -30.28
N LEU A 151 17.13 -10.83 -30.45
CA LEU A 151 18.15 -10.87 -31.50
C LEU A 151 17.53 -10.90 -32.90
N GLU A 152 16.44 -11.64 -33.12
CA GLU A 152 15.71 -11.62 -34.39
C GLU A 152 15.13 -10.23 -34.69
N ALA A 153 14.55 -9.54 -33.69
CA ALA A 153 14.13 -8.15 -33.84
C ALA A 153 15.28 -7.23 -34.29
N LEU A 154 16.47 -7.39 -33.70
CA LEU A 154 17.66 -6.61 -34.03
C LEU A 154 18.29 -6.99 -35.39
N LYS A 155 18.11 -8.22 -35.87
CA LYS A 155 18.49 -8.60 -37.24
C LYS A 155 17.60 -7.92 -38.28
N LEU A 156 16.29 -7.84 -37.99
CA LEU A 156 15.33 -7.17 -38.86
C LEU A 156 15.50 -5.65 -38.83
N VAL A 157 15.71 -5.07 -37.65
CA VAL A 157 15.87 -3.63 -37.43
C VAL A 157 17.04 -3.40 -36.45
N PRO A 158 18.26 -3.12 -36.95
CA PRO A 158 19.46 -2.99 -36.10
C PRO A 158 19.36 -1.91 -35.01
N ASP A 159 18.60 -0.84 -35.26
CA ASP A 159 18.39 0.28 -34.33
C ASP A 159 17.10 0.16 -33.49
N HIS A 160 16.55 -1.05 -33.36
CA HIS A 160 15.33 -1.30 -32.59
C HIS A 160 15.57 -1.17 -31.07
N LEU A 161 15.43 0.05 -30.55
CA LEU A 161 15.76 0.40 -29.16
C LEU A 161 15.05 -0.49 -28.12
N PRO A 162 13.72 -0.77 -28.20
CA PRO A 162 13.06 -1.67 -27.24
C PRO A 162 13.64 -3.08 -27.21
N ALA A 163 14.05 -3.61 -28.36
CA ALA A 163 14.63 -4.96 -28.47
C ALA A 163 16.02 -4.98 -27.86
N ARG A 164 16.82 -3.93 -28.08
CA ARG A 164 18.15 -3.81 -27.47
C ARG A 164 18.07 -3.70 -25.95
N ARG A 165 17.14 -2.90 -25.43
CA ARG A 165 16.88 -2.75 -23.99
C ARG A 165 16.49 -4.09 -23.36
N ASN A 166 15.50 -4.76 -23.95
CA ASN A 166 15.05 -6.07 -23.47
C ASN A 166 16.20 -7.09 -23.52
N ARG A 167 16.98 -7.13 -24.61
CA ARG A 167 18.17 -8.00 -24.72
C ARG A 167 19.22 -7.72 -23.65
N ALA A 168 19.55 -6.46 -23.39
CA ALA A 168 20.53 -6.10 -22.35
C ALA A 168 20.10 -6.60 -20.97
N ARG A 169 18.82 -6.42 -20.62
CA ARG A 169 18.26 -6.89 -19.35
C ARG A 169 18.22 -8.42 -19.26
N ILE A 170 17.83 -9.11 -20.32
CA ILE A 170 17.83 -10.58 -20.38
C ILE A 170 19.24 -11.15 -20.26
N LEU A 171 20.24 -10.59 -20.95
CA LEU A 171 21.63 -11.03 -20.86
C LEU A 171 22.20 -10.86 -19.45
N TRP A 172 21.84 -9.77 -18.77
CA TRP A 172 22.19 -9.58 -17.38
C TRP A 172 21.60 -10.69 -16.49
N LEU A 173 20.31 -10.98 -16.63
CA LEU A 173 19.61 -12.05 -15.88
C LEU A 173 20.21 -13.44 -16.17
N GLN A 174 20.77 -13.67 -17.37
CA GLN A 174 21.48 -14.90 -17.72
C GLN A 174 22.90 -15.01 -17.16
N GLY A 175 23.42 -13.98 -16.49
CA GLY A 175 24.82 -13.94 -16.05
C GLY A 175 25.82 -13.57 -17.16
N LYS A 176 25.37 -13.20 -18.36
CA LYS A 176 26.21 -12.87 -19.52
C LYS A 176 26.61 -11.40 -19.54
N TRP A 177 27.26 -10.94 -18.46
CA TRP A 177 27.51 -9.52 -18.20
C TRP A 177 28.40 -8.84 -19.25
N ALA A 178 29.38 -9.58 -19.80
CA ALA A 178 30.27 -9.08 -20.85
C ALA A 178 29.53 -8.73 -22.15
N GLU A 179 28.42 -9.40 -22.45
CA GLU A 179 27.56 -9.07 -23.59
C GLU A 179 26.48 -8.03 -23.23
N ALA A 180 26.02 -8.03 -21.98
CA ALA A 180 24.98 -7.13 -21.49
C ALA A 180 25.44 -5.67 -21.43
N GLU A 181 26.68 -5.42 -21.00
CA GLU A 181 27.24 -4.07 -20.82
C GLU A 181 27.25 -3.24 -22.12
N PRO A 182 27.85 -3.71 -23.23
CA PRO A 182 27.84 -2.92 -24.47
C PRO A 182 26.42 -2.72 -25.01
N ALA A 183 25.50 -3.68 -24.79
CA ALA A 183 24.10 -3.53 -25.16
C ALA A 183 23.41 -2.42 -24.35
N ALA A 184 23.64 -2.36 -23.04
CA ALA A 184 23.11 -1.30 -22.16
C ALA A 184 23.73 0.07 -22.48
N ALA A 185 25.04 0.13 -22.74
CA ALA A 185 25.72 1.36 -23.14
C ALA A 185 25.18 1.91 -24.47
N GLN A 186 24.85 1.04 -25.43
CA GLN A 186 24.26 1.45 -26.70
C GLN A 186 22.82 1.96 -26.54
N VAL A 187 22.04 1.43 -25.59
CA VAL A 187 20.71 1.99 -25.23
C VAL A 187 20.87 3.43 -24.76
N ILE A 188 21.82 3.68 -23.84
CA ILE A 188 22.12 5.03 -23.32
C ILE A 188 22.63 5.94 -24.45
N ALA A 189 23.49 5.44 -25.33
CA ALA A 189 24.01 6.24 -26.45
C ALA A 189 22.92 6.66 -27.43
N GLN A 190 21.90 5.82 -27.66
CA GLN A 190 20.77 6.14 -28.53
C GLN A 190 19.70 6.98 -27.84
N SER A 191 19.56 6.86 -26.52
CA SER A 191 18.59 7.59 -25.72
C SER A 191 19.18 7.98 -24.36
N PRO A 192 20.00 9.05 -24.28
CA PRO A 192 20.65 9.46 -23.03
C PRO A 192 19.67 9.91 -21.94
N GLY A 193 18.44 10.27 -22.32
CA GLY A 193 17.38 10.65 -21.38
C GLY A 193 16.59 9.47 -20.80
N GLU A 194 16.88 8.23 -21.20
CA GLU A 194 16.12 7.06 -20.73
C GLU A 194 16.76 6.44 -19.46
N ALA A 195 16.09 6.61 -18.32
CA ALA A 195 16.55 6.08 -17.04
C ALA A 195 16.75 4.55 -17.02
N ALA A 196 15.95 3.79 -17.79
CA ALA A 196 16.02 2.33 -17.84
C ALA A 196 17.35 1.78 -18.40
N GLY A 197 17.99 2.52 -19.31
CA GLY A 197 19.32 2.19 -19.83
C GLY A 197 20.39 2.28 -18.75
N HIS A 198 20.39 3.40 -18.01
CA HIS A 198 21.28 3.63 -16.88
C HIS A 198 21.07 2.61 -15.74
N LEU A 199 19.82 2.27 -15.44
CA LEU A 199 19.48 1.22 -14.47
C LEU A 199 20.06 -0.14 -14.86
N THR A 200 19.87 -0.56 -16.11
CA THR A 200 20.39 -1.85 -16.61
C THR A 200 21.92 -1.87 -16.61
N LEU A 201 22.57 -0.77 -17.00
CA LEU A 201 24.02 -0.65 -16.93
C LEU A 201 24.53 -0.76 -15.47
N GLY A 202 23.85 -0.11 -14.52
CA GLY A 202 24.16 -0.20 -13.10
C GLY A 202 24.10 -1.64 -12.58
N HIS A 203 23.04 -2.39 -12.96
CA HIS A 203 22.91 -3.81 -12.62
C HIS A 203 24.05 -4.67 -13.16
N VAL A 204 24.43 -4.47 -14.43
CA VAL A 204 25.54 -5.20 -15.05
C VAL A 204 26.88 -4.88 -14.37
N GLN A 205 27.13 -3.61 -14.05
CA GLN A 205 28.34 -3.17 -13.36
C GLN A 205 28.40 -3.72 -11.93
N LYS A 206 27.28 -3.72 -11.20
CA LYS A 206 27.16 -4.31 -9.87
C LYS A 206 27.50 -5.80 -9.93
N SER A 207 26.88 -6.55 -10.84
CA SER A 207 27.17 -7.98 -11.00
C SER A 207 28.61 -8.25 -11.42
N SER A 208 29.24 -7.32 -12.14
CA SER A 208 30.67 -7.35 -12.49
C SER A 208 31.62 -6.85 -11.38
N ALA A 209 31.15 -6.72 -10.14
CA ALA A 209 31.91 -6.21 -8.98
C ALA A 209 32.50 -4.79 -9.16
N ARG A 210 31.89 -3.94 -9.99
CA ARG A 210 32.29 -2.55 -10.24
C ARG A 210 31.36 -1.57 -9.54
N SER A 211 31.42 -1.54 -8.21
CA SER A 211 30.46 -0.81 -7.37
C SER A 211 30.41 0.70 -7.62
N GLU A 212 31.54 1.38 -7.81
CA GLU A 212 31.54 2.84 -8.05
C GLU A 212 30.87 3.22 -9.38
N ALA A 213 31.14 2.44 -10.43
CA ALA A 213 30.49 2.64 -11.72
C ALA A 213 28.97 2.38 -11.63
N ALA A 214 28.58 1.31 -10.93
CA ALA A 214 27.18 0.99 -10.71
C ALA A 214 26.44 2.09 -9.92
N ILE A 215 27.05 2.64 -8.87
CA ILE A 215 26.51 3.79 -8.12
C ILE A 215 26.26 4.97 -9.05
N SER A 216 27.26 5.33 -9.87
CA SER A 216 27.13 6.42 -10.85
C SER A 216 25.96 6.19 -11.82
N SER A 217 25.86 4.98 -12.38
CA SER A 217 24.77 4.59 -13.29
C SER A 217 23.40 4.65 -12.63
N TYR A 218 23.23 4.11 -11.42
CA TYR A 218 21.95 4.22 -10.70
C TYR A 218 21.61 5.67 -10.35
N SER A 219 22.60 6.47 -9.97
CA SER A 219 22.40 7.89 -9.66
C SER A 219 21.90 8.67 -10.87
N GLU A 220 22.46 8.41 -12.04
CA GLU A 220 22.02 9.04 -13.28
C GLU A 220 20.61 8.59 -13.67
N ALA A 221 20.29 7.31 -13.48
CA ALA A 221 18.91 6.81 -13.65
C ALA A 221 17.92 7.56 -12.77
N LEU A 222 18.29 7.85 -11.51
CA LEU A 222 17.46 8.58 -10.55
C LEU A 222 17.35 10.08 -10.84
N LYS A 223 18.38 10.70 -11.43
CA LYS A 223 18.27 12.09 -11.92
C LYS A 223 17.27 12.20 -13.05
N LEU A 224 17.28 11.25 -13.99
CA LEU A 224 16.39 11.20 -15.14
C LEU A 224 14.96 10.82 -14.76
N SER A 225 14.81 9.92 -13.79
CA SER A 225 13.52 9.48 -13.28
C SER A 225 13.57 9.38 -11.75
N PRO A 226 13.27 10.47 -11.02
CA PRO A 226 13.27 10.50 -9.55
C PRO A 226 12.28 9.52 -8.91
N LEU A 227 11.34 8.98 -9.68
CA LEU A 227 10.34 7.99 -9.26
C LEU A 227 10.78 6.53 -9.49
N LEU A 228 12.02 6.29 -9.94
CA LEU A 228 12.52 4.95 -10.31
C LEU A 228 12.96 4.13 -9.10
N THR A 229 11.97 3.58 -8.39
CA THR A 229 12.06 2.58 -7.32
C THR A 229 13.22 1.58 -7.45
N GLU A 230 13.33 0.92 -8.61
CA GLU A 230 14.31 -0.17 -8.81
C GLU A 230 15.75 0.33 -8.71
N ALA A 231 16.06 1.51 -9.27
CA ALA A 231 17.40 2.12 -9.19
C ALA A 231 17.77 2.47 -7.75
N TYR A 232 16.78 2.89 -7.00
CA TYR A 232 16.85 3.38 -5.64
C TYR A 232 17.08 2.22 -4.65
N MET A 233 16.38 1.09 -4.84
CA MET A 233 16.66 -0.19 -4.16
C MET A 233 18.06 -0.73 -4.51
N ALA A 234 18.40 -0.77 -5.79
CA ALA A 234 19.68 -1.33 -6.25
C ALA A 234 20.87 -0.51 -5.76
N LEU A 235 20.74 0.82 -5.79
CA LEU A 235 21.69 1.76 -5.20
C LEU A 235 21.78 1.57 -3.69
N GLY A 236 20.64 1.42 -3.01
CA GLY A 236 20.57 1.14 -1.58
C GLY A 236 21.37 -0.08 -1.13
N ASN A 237 21.08 -1.23 -1.74
CA ASN A 237 21.77 -2.49 -1.44
C ASN A 237 23.27 -2.40 -1.74
N LEU A 238 23.64 -1.63 -2.77
CA LEU A 238 25.04 -1.43 -3.12
C LEU A 238 25.77 -0.50 -2.14
N LEU A 239 25.08 0.56 -1.71
CA LEU A 239 25.58 1.54 -0.78
C LEU A 239 25.77 0.94 0.61
N ALA A 240 24.96 -0.03 1.06
CA ALA A 240 25.03 -0.67 2.38
C ALA A 240 26.37 -1.39 2.74
N SER A 241 27.37 -1.50 1.84
CA SER A 241 28.71 -2.03 2.17
C SER A 241 29.68 -1.01 2.82
N GLU A 242 30.26 -1.31 4.00
CA GLU A 242 30.91 -0.40 4.98
C GLU A 242 31.85 0.71 4.43
N LYS A 243 32.49 0.52 3.27
CA LYS A 243 33.56 1.43 2.80
C LYS A 243 33.08 2.76 2.22
N GLN A 244 31.78 3.02 2.10
CA GLN A 244 31.27 4.18 1.34
C GLN A 244 30.37 5.16 2.10
N LEU A 245 30.29 5.10 3.45
CA LEU A 245 29.36 5.86 4.30
C LEU A 245 29.32 7.39 4.02
N GLU A 246 30.44 8.02 3.68
CA GLU A 246 30.49 9.45 3.38
C GLU A 246 29.88 9.80 2.00
N ALA A 247 30.05 8.92 1.00
CA ALA A 247 29.35 9.02 -0.28
C ALA A 247 27.84 8.72 -0.13
N ARG A 248 27.46 7.83 0.80
CA ARG A 248 26.05 7.49 1.12
C ARG A 248 25.21 8.71 1.53
N ARG A 249 25.81 9.68 2.23
CA ARG A 249 25.12 10.88 2.77
C ARG A 249 24.67 11.88 1.70
N HIS A 250 25.36 11.93 0.57
CA HIS A 250 25.04 12.85 -0.53
C HIS A 250 24.14 12.23 -1.60
N LEU A 251 24.02 10.89 -1.64
CA LEU A 251 23.36 10.14 -2.70
C LEU A 251 21.92 9.75 -2.39
N LEU A 252 21.60 9.42 -1.14
CA LEU A 252 20.22 9.28 -0.69
C LEU A 252 19.73 10.64 -0.21
N SER A 253 19.03 11.38 -1.06
CA SER A 253 18.32 12.57 -0.57
C SER A 253 17.42 12.15 0.60
N THR A 254 17.51 12.90 1.71
CA THR A 254 16.65 12.64 2.87
C THR A 254 15.24 13.12 2.55
N LEU A 255 14.27 12.23 2.71
CA LEU A 255 12.87 12.59 2.72
C LEU A 255 12.49 12.90 4.17
N LEU A 256 12.07 14.14 4.40
CA LEU A 256 11.51 14.54 5.68
C LEU A 256 9.98 14.36 5.61
N VAL A 257 9.42 13.53 6.48
CA VAL A 257 7.98 13.29 6.57
C VAL A 257 7.46 13.77 7.91
N THR A 258 6.46 14.65 7.90
CA THR A 258 5.75 15.09 9.10
C THR A 258 4.56 14.18 9.35
N LEU A 259 4.47 13.62 10.56
CA LEU A 259 3.36 12.77 10.97
C LEU A 259 2.24 13.56 11.65
N ASN A 260 1.07 12.96 11.75
CA ASN A 260 -0.13 13.51 12.40
C ASN A 260 0.07 13.94 13.87
N ASN A 261 1.00 13.31 14.58
CA ASN A 261 1.40 13.67 15.94
C ASN A 261 2.48 14.77 15.99
N GLY A 262 2.85 15.33 14.84
CA GLY A 262 3.85 16.39 14.68
C GLY A 262 5.31 15.92 14.76
N VAL A 263 5.56 14.61 14.89
CA VAL A 263 6.92 14.04 14.77
C VAL A 263 7.38 14.19 13.31
N ARG A 264 8.65 14.56 13.12
CA ARG A 264 9.26 14.66 11.79
C ARG A 264 10.31 13.57 11.61
N LEU A 265 10.07 12.66 10.67
CA LEU A 265 10.95 11.52 10.39
C LEU A 265 11.83 11.81 9.19
N CYS A 266 13.13 11.61 9.36
CA CYS A 266 14.10 11.52 8.28
C CYS A 266 14.14 10.07 7.82
N VAL A 267 13.75 9.82 6.57
CA VAL A 267 13.80 8.50 5.93
C VAL A 267 14.46 8.61 4.56
N PRO A 268 14.95 7.52 3.95
CA PRO A 268 15.44 7.60 2.58
C PRO A 268 14.30 8.04 1.66
N ARG A 269 14.62 8.83 0.62
CA ARG A 269 13.69 9.14 -0.47
C ARG A 269 13.48 7.94 -1.38
N LEU A 270 12.97 6.86 -0.79
CA LEU A 270 12.74 5.55 -1.36
C LEU A 270 11.31 5.13 -1.04
N TRP A 271 10.33 5.75 -1.70
CA TRP A 271 8.91 5.40 -1.55
C TRP A 271 8.54 4.10 -2.27
N SER A 272 9.46 3.16 -2.33
CA SER A 272 9.22 1.75 -2.66
C SER A 272 9.55 0.82 -1.52
N SER A 273 10.27 1.32 -0.51
CA SER A 273 10.45 0.67 0.77
C SER A 273 9.19 0.88 1.61
N LEU A 274 8.86 -0.09 2.46
CA LEU A 274 7.63 -0.12 3.24
C LEU A 274 7.49 1.14 4.10
N THR A 275 8.48 1.46 4.93
CA THR A 275 8.38 2.60 5.83
C THR A 275 8.16 3.93 5.10
N PRO A 276 9.01 4.41 4.17
CA PRO A 276 8.76 5.68 3.49
C PRO A 276 7.43 5.71 2.74
N TYR A 277 6.99 4.58 2.17
CA TYR A 277 5.70 4.47 1.49
C TYR A 277 4.53 4.70 2.45
N VAL A 278 4.51 4.00 3.58
CA VAL A 278 3.47 4.12 4.62
C VAL A 278 3.42 5.54 5.18
N LEU A 279 4.58 6.12 5.51
CA LEU A 279 4.63 7.46 6.10
C LEU A 279 4.10 8.52 5.12
N LEU A 280 4.36 8.38 3.82
CA LEU A 280 3.82 9.28 2.81
C LEU A 280 2.31 9.09 2.62
N GLU A 281 1.84 7.85 2.50
CA GLU A 281 0.43 7.61 2.22
C GLU A 281 -0.45 7.96 3.43
N GLN A 282 -0.05 7.56 4.65
CA GLN A 282 -0.87 7.66 5.87
C GLN A 282 -0.53 8.85 6.76
N GLU A 283 0.68 9.41 6.66
CA GLU A 283 1.22 10.42 7.59
C GLU A 283 1.21 9.95 9.06
N ARG A 284 1.30 8.63 9.24
CA ARG A 284 1.43 7.93 10.52
C ARG A 284 2.04 6.55 10.26
N TRP A 285 2.43 5.87 11.32
CA TRP A 285 2.64 4.43 11.26
C TRP A 285 1.28 3.72 11.29
N PHE A 286 1.16 2.58 10.60
CA PHE A 286 -0.14 1.93 10.35
C PHE A 286 -0.69 1.21 11.59
N GLU A 287 0.17 0.87 12.55
CA GLU A 287 -0.22 0.18 13.79
C GLU A 287 -0.98 1.14 14.72
N ASP A 288 -2.03 0.66 15.36
CA ASP A 288 -2.79 1.45 16.34
C ASP A 288 -2.09 1.48 17.71
N GLU A 289 -1.19 0.53 17.94
CA GLU A 289 -0.36 0.39 19.13
C GLU A 289 0.50 1.63 19.39
N ILE A 290 0.96 2.32 18.35
CA ILE A 290 1.79 3.52 18.50
C ILE A 290 1.03 4.65 19.23
N ASP A 291 -0.27 4.80 18.97
CA ASP A 291 -1.13 5.79 19.63
C ASP A 291 -1.46 5.38 21.08
N PHE A 292 -1.48 4.07 21.36
CA PHE A 292 -1.59 3.55 22.72
C PHE A 292 -0.30 3.79 23.52
N VAL A 293 0.87 3.48 22.95
CA VAL A 293 2.19 3.69 23.57
C VAL A 293 2.42 5.16 23.90
N GLY A 294 2.01 6.08 23.03
CA GLY A 294 2.10 7.53 23.30
C GLY A 294 1.25 8.01 24.48
N ARG A 295 0.18 7.29 24.84
CA ARG A 295 -0.67 7.58 26.02
C ARG A 295 -0.25 6.80 27.27
N LEU A 296 0.44 5.67 27.07
CA LEU A 296 0.93 4.79 28.11
C LEU A 296 2.07 5.42 28.91
N LEU A 297 3.05 6.02 28.23
CA LEU A 297 4.27 6.49 28.87
C LEU A 297 4.08 7.86 29.54
N LEU A 298 4.57 8.00 30.77
CA LEU A 298 4.51 9.23 31.55
C LEU A 298 5.88 9.95 31.58
N PRO A 299 5.89 11.29 31.80
CA PRO A 299 7.14 12.03 31.95
C PRO A 299 8.04 11.46 33.06
N GLY A 300 9.33 11.26 32.76
CA GLY A 300 10.30 10.66 33.68
C GLY A 300 10.43 9.14 33.59
N GLU A 301 9.51 8.44 32.91
CA GLU A 301 9.61 6.99 32.73
C GLU A 301 10.76 6.60 31.78
N GLN A 302 11.12 5.31 31.82
CA GLN A 302 12.13 4.73 30.94
C GLN A 302 11.51 3.67 30.02
N ALA A 303 11.94 3.65 28.77
CA ALA A 303 11.48 2.70 27.76
C ALA A 303 12.63 2.14 26.90
N ILE A 304 12.41 0.97 26.30
CA ILE A 304 13.34 0.31 25.39
C ILE A 304 12.65 0.06 24.05
N ASP A 305 13.34 0.38 22.95
CA ASP A 305 12.95 0.07 21.57
C ASP A 305 13.99 -0.88 20.97
N ILE A 306 13.64 -2.15 20.78
CA ILE A 306 14.49 -3.15 20.11
C ILE A 306 13.97 -3.31 18.69
N GLY A 307 14.86 -3.15 17.70
CA GLY A 307 14.47 -2.97 16.29
C GLY A 307 13.82 -1.61 16.11
N ALA A 308 14.56 -0.57 16.48
CA ALA A 308 14.04 0.79 16.42
C ALA A 308 13.75 1.22 14.98
N ASN A 309 14.37 0.59 13.97
CA ASN A 309 14.22 0.89 12.57
C ASN A 309 14.46 2.40 12.35
N TYR A 310 13.64 3.07 11.54
CA TYR A 310 13.74 4.53 11.38
C TYR A 310 13.30 5.34 12.61
N GLY A 311 12.82 4.68 13.67
CA GLY A 311 12.50 5.28 14.96
C GLY A 311 11.08 5.79 15.12
N CYS A 312 10.11 5.23 14.39
CA CYS A 312 8.69 5.59 14.53
C CYS A 312 8.24 5.52 16.00
N TYR A 313 8.48 4.38 16.67
CA TYR A 313 8.16 4.22 18.10
C TYR A 313 9.12 5.00 19.00
N THR A 314 10.43 4.93 18.75
CA THR A 314 11.46 5.66 19.52
C THR A 314 11.10 7.14 19.72
N LEU A 315 10.69 7.84 18.65
CA LEU A 315 10.37 9.28 18.71
C LEU A 315 9.09 9.55 19.52
N VAL A 316 8.07 8.69 19.38
CA VAL A 316 6.82 8.80 20.16
C VAL A 316 7.08 8.55 21.65
N MET A 317 7.85 7.51 21.97
CA MET A 317 8.24 7.22 23.35
C MET A 317 9.07 8.36 23.94
N SER A 318 10.05 8.87 23.19
CA SER A 318 10.92 9.97 23.60
C SER A 318 10.15 11.24 23.96
N ARG A 319 9.14 11.61 23.18
CA ARG A 319 8.28 12.76 23.51
C ARG A 319 7.43 12.51 24.75
N SER A 320 6.91 11.30 24.91
CA SER A 320 6.01 10.93 26.01
C SER A 320 6.74 10.91 27.35
N VAL A 321 7.95 10.34 27.40
CA VAL A 321 8.76 10.31 28.62
C VAL A 321 9.42 11.65 28.96
N GLY A 322 9.46 12.58 27.99
CA GLY A 322 9.98 13.93 28.18
C GLY A 322 11.48 13.98 28.54
N GLY A 323 12.01 15.19 28.74
CA GLY A 323 13.45 15.42 28.96
C GLY A 323 14.01 14.82 30.26
N THR A 324 13.15 14.44 31.21
CA THR A 324 13.54 13.77 32.46
C THR A 324 13.53 12.25 32.35
N GLY A 325 12.84 11.70 31.36
CA GLY A 325 12.83 10.27 31.07
C GLY A 325 13.93 9.87 30.09
N ARG A 326 13.99 8.58 29.75
CA ARG A 326 15.01 8.06 28.81
C ARG A 326 14.48 6.92 27.95
N VAL A 327 14.83 6.94 26.66
CA VAL A 327 14.58 5.83 25.73
C VAL A 327 15.90 5.22 25.30
N TRP A 328 15.98 3.89 25.32
CA TRP A 328 17.11 3.12 24.80
C TRP A 328 16.68 2.47 23.49
N ALA A 329 17.27 2.91 22.38
CA ALA A 329 16.91 2.45 21.04
C ALA A 329 18.04 1.59 20.46
N PHE A 330 17.73 0.35 20.10
CA PHE A 330 18.66 -0.58 19.45
C PHE A 330 18.34 -0.69 17.97
N GLU A 331 19.24 -0.16 17.14
CA GLU A 331 19.15 -0.19 15.67
C GLU A 331 20.48 -0.70 15.09
N PRO A 332 20.59 -2.00 14.77
CA PRO A 332 21.86 -2.60 14.36
C PRO A 332 22.39 -2.09 13.02
N ALA A 333 21.51 -1.73 12.07
CA ALA A 333 21.94 -1.30 10.75
C ALA A 333 22.44 0.15 10.78
N ALA A 334 23.67 0.37 10.34
CA ALA A 334 24.33 1.67 10.48
C ALA A 334 23.58 2.80 9.74
N LEU A 335 23.00 2.51 8.58
CA LEU A 335 22.25 3.49 7.78
C LEU A 335 20.91 3.86 8.43
N THR A 336 20.19 2.87 8.93
CA THR A 336 18.90 3.05 9.60
C THR A 336 19.10 3.83 10.90
N ALA A 337 20.13 3.49 11.68
CA ALA A 337 20.53 4.23 12.88
C ALA A 337 20.90 5.69 12.58
N TRP A 338 21.51 5.96 11.42
CA TRP A 338 21.82 7.32 10.98
C TRP A 338 20.55 8.14 10.74
N PHE A 339 19.55 7.59 10.05
CA PHE A 339 18.25 8.23 9.83
C PHE A 339 17.49 8.47 11.14
N LEU A 340 17.56 7.53 12.08
CA LEU A 340 17.03 7.70 13.42
C LEU A 340 17.70 8.90 14.14
N ASN A 341 19.03 8.97 14.14
CA ASN A 341 19.77 10.10 14.72
C ASN A 341 19.44 11.43 14.03
N ALA A 342 19.27 11.44 12.71
CA ALA A 342 18.83 12.62 11.98
C ALA A 342 17.43 13.06 12.41
N SER A 343 16.52 12.12 12.60
CA SER A 343 15.16 12.38 13.12
C SER A 343 15.19 12.92 14.54
N LEU A 344 16.03 12.37 15.44
CA LEU A 344 16.20 12.88 16.80
C LEU A 344 16.64 14.35 16.79
N LYS A 345 17.64 14.68 15.95
CA LYS A 345 18.12 16.06 15.78
C LYS A 345 17.02 16.98 15.26
N GLU A 346 16.26 16.55 14.26
CA GLU A 346 15.18 17.33 13.65
C GLU A 346 14.05 17.65 14.64
N ASN A 347 13.80 16.76 15.60
CA ASN A 347 12.80 16.95 16.64
C ASN A 347 13.37 17.57 17.93
N GLY A 348 14.68 17.83 18.01
CA GLY A 348 15.33 18.37 19.21
C GLY A 348 15.32 17.42 20.40
N LEU A 349 15.32 16.11 20.17
CA LEU A 349 15.22 15.07 21.20
C LEU A 349 16.62 14.59 21.61
N SER A 350 16.98 14.78 22.89
CA SER A 350 18.29 14.42 23.46
C SER A 350 18.22 13.32 24.53
N ASN A 351 17.02 12.85 24.85
CA ASN A 351 16.73 11.85 25.87
C ASN A 351 16.73 10.40 25.33
N VAL A 352 17.30 10.18 24.13
CA VAL A 352 17.39 8.87 23.49
C VAL A 352 18.84 8.44 23.39
N ALA A 353 19.14 7.23 23.87
CA ALA A 353 20.43 6.56 23.68
C ALA A 353 20.30 5.54 22.54
N VAL A 354 20.91 5.82 21.38
CA VAL A 354 20.92 4.93 20.23
C VAL A 354 22.13 4.00 20.29
N SER A 355 21.91 2.70 20.18
CA SER A 355 22.93 1.66 20.11
C SER A 355 22.86 0.93 18.77
N THR A 356 24.00 0.73 18.12
CA THR A 356 24.11 -0.07 16.88
C THR A 356 24.41 -1.55 17.15
N SER A 357 24.08 -2.02 18.36
CA SER A 357 24.22 -3.43 18.72
C SER A 357 22.90 -4.17 18.49
N ALA A 358 22.96 -5.38 17.96
CA ALA A 358 21.82 -6.29 17.91
C ALA A 358 21.60 -6.94 19.28
N VAL A 359 20.39 -6.80 19.82
CA VAL A 359 19.99 -7.49 21.05
C VAL A 359 19.67 -8.94 20.71
N SER A 360 20.27 -9.88 21.41
CA SER A 360 20.19 -11.32 21.14
C SER A 360 20.46 -12.14 22.41
N ASP A 361 20.71 -13.44 22.26
CA ASP A 361 20.95 -14.40 23.33
C ASP A 361 22.39 -14.36 23.90
N ARG A 362 23.32 -13.69 23.21
CA ARG A 362 24.74 -13.63 23.58
C ARG A 362 25.45 -12.34 23.17
N VAL A 363 26.50 -11.99 23.92
CA VAL A 363 27.45 -10.92 23.56
C VAL A 363 28.45 -11.45 22.52
N GLY A 364 28.78 -10.63 21.51
CA GLY A 364 29.73 -11.02 20.48
C GLY A 364 29.63 -10.21 19.20
N SER A 365 29.81 -10.88 18.06
CA SER A 365 29.64 -10.32 16.73
C SER A 365 28.85 -11.28 15.86
N ALA A 366 28.02 -10.73 14.98
CA ALA A 366 27.23 -11.51 14.05
C ALA A 366 27.18 -10.82 12.67
N SER A 367 26.95 -11.65 11.64
CA SER A 367 26.58 -11.14 10.33
C SER A 367 25.11 -10.71 10.36
N PHE A 368 24.85 -9.48 9.94
CA PHE A 368 23.52 -8.89 9.89
C PHE A 368 23.18 -8.53 8.46
N GLN A 369 22.05 -9.01 7.96
CA GLN A 369 21.55 -8.66 6.64
C GLN A 369 20.92 -7.28 6.70
N VAL A 370 21.33 -6.40 5.78
CA VAL A 370 20.88 -5.02 5.73
C VAL A 370 20.11 -4.78 4.45
N SER A 371 18.95 -4.17 4.60
CA SER A 371 18.05 -3.73 3.55
C SER A 371 17.63 -2.28 3.79
N LEU A 372 17.29 -1.55 2.71
CA LEU A 372 16.64 -0.24 2.84
C LEU A 372 15.14 -0.34 3.20
N ALA A 373 14.57 -1.53 3.15
CA ALA A 373 13.36 -1.88 3.89
C ALA A 373 13.85 -2.56 5.19
N PRO A 374 13.93 -1.82 6.31
CA PRO A 374 14.48 -2.35 7.55
C PRO A 374 13.74 -3.60 8.03
N GLU A 375 12.47 -3.75 7.66
CA GLU A 375 11.61 -4.91 7.93
C GLU A 375 12.02 -6.20 7.18
N LEU A 376 13.09 -6.13 6.39
CA LEU A 376 13.74 -7.27 5.74
C LEU A 376 15.18 -7.47 6.23
N SER A 377 15.61 -6.69 7.22
CA SER A 377 16.93 -6.78 7.83
C SER A 377 16.87 -7.71 9.04
N GLY A 378 17.99 -8.36 9.38
CA GLY A 378 17.95 -9.34 10.48
C GLY A 378 19.27 -10.07 10.70
N LEU A 379 19.33 -10.86 11.77
CA LEU A 379 20.51 -11.66 12.10
C LEU A 379 20.54 -12.96 11.27
N GLY A 380 21.73 -13.32 10.76
CA GLY A 380 21.93 -14.55 10.01
C GLY A 380 21.83 -14.39 8.48
N ALA A 381 21.92 -15.51 7.76
CA ALA A 381 21.96 -15.54 6.29
C ALA A 381 20.64 -16.09 5.73
N VAL A 382 19.63 -15.22 5.58
CA VAL A 382 18.31 -15.60 5.07
C VAL A 382 18.24 -15.41 3.55
N ASP A 383 18.73 -14.27 3.05
CA ASP A 383 18.76 -13.97 1.61
C ASP A 383 20.18 -13.63 1.09
N GLN A 384 20.71 -14.43 0.16
CA GLN A 384 22.03 -14.20 -0.44
C GLN A 384 22.10 -12.95 -1.33
N SER A 385 20.95 -12.34 -1.66
CA SER A 385 20.84 -11.13 -2.49
C SER A 385 21.04 -9.82 -1.70
N LEU A 386 20.89 -9.88 -0.36
CA LEU A 386 21.05 -8.74 0.53
C LEU A 386 22.51 -8.55 0.95
N SER A 387 22.90 -7.29 1.17
CA SER A 387 24.20 -6.95 1.75
C SER A 387 24.27 -7.38 3.21
N THR A 388 25.46 -7.77 3.67
CA THR A 388 25.72 -8.09 5.07
C THR A 388 26.67 -7.06 5.70
N GLU A 389 26.33 -6.59 6.90
CA GLU A 389 27.21 -5.82 7.78
C GLU A 389 27.66 -6.72 8.96
N GLN A 390 28.85 -6.48 9.51
CA GLN A 390 29.24 -7.08 10.79
C GLN A 390 28.77 -6.18 11.91
N VAL A 391 27.92 -6.71 12.79
CA VAL A 391 27.38 -5.96 13.92
C VAL A 391 27.81 -6.60 15.24
N THR A 392 27.92 -5.77 16.28
CA THR A 392 28.08 -6.27 17.65
C THR A 392 26.75 -6.83 18.13
N THR A 393 26.77 -7.99 18.77
CA THR A 393 25.62 -8.52 19.50
C THR A 393 25.77 -8.27 20.99
N THR A 394 24.66 -8.00 21.67
CA THR A 394 24.57 -7.80 23.12
C THR A 394 23.35 -8.55 23.66
N THR A 395 23.23 -8.64 24.98
CA THR A 395 22.04 -9.17 25.65
C THR A 395 21.35 -8.07 26.46
N LEU A 396 20.06 -8.24 26.76
CA LEU A 396 19.37 -7.31 27.66
C LEU A 396 19.94 -7.36 29.07
N ASP A 397 20.38 -8.53 29.54
CA ASP A 397 20.99 -8.70 30.86
C ASP A 397 22.29 -7.90 30.99
N GLU A 398 23.13 -7.86 29.93
CA GLU A 398 24.34 -7.04 29.88
C GLU A 398 24.00 -5.55 29.86
N CYS A 399 23.01 -5.15 29.05
CA CYS A 399 22.59 -3.76 28.94
C CYS A 399 21.94 -3.22 30.22
N ALA A 400 21.29 -4.08 31.02
CA ALA A 400 20.59 -3.69 32.24
C ALA A 400 21.50 -2.97 33.24
N GLY A 401 22.79 -3.30 33.29
CA GLY A 401 23.77 -2.62 34.15
C GLY A 401 23.93 -1.13 33.82
N GLN A 402 23.82 -0.77 32.54
CA GLN A 402 23.93 0.60 32.04
C GLN A 402 22.63 1.41 32.23
N MET A 403 21.51 0.72 32.39
CA MET A 403 20.18 1.30 32.60
C MET A 403 19.88 1.57 34.09
N SER A 404 20.88 1.39 34.97
CA SER A 404 20.74 1.45 36.42
C SER A 404 20.28 2.83 36.92
N GLY A 405 19.17 2.84 37.69
CA GLY A 405 18.68 4.05 38.36
C GLY A 405 17.17 4.14 38.53
N ASN A 406 16.35 3.68 37.57
CA ASN A 406 14.88 3.59 37.68
C ASN A 406 14.32 2.39 36.91
N ASP A 407 13.10 1.97 37.25
CA ASP A 407 12.40 0.85 36.61
C ASP A 407 12.07 1.13 35.13
N ILE A 408 12.22 0.11 34.29
CA ILE A 408 11.78 0.16 32.88
C ILE A 408 10.26 -0.04 32.84
N SER A 409 9.55 0.93 32.27
CA SER A 409 8.08 0.91 32.21
C SER A 409 7.56 0.18 30.98
N PHE A 410 8.27 0.27 29.85
CA PHE A 410 7.86 -0.31 28.57
C PHE A 410 9.05 -0.86 27.77
N VAL A 411 8.83 -1.98 27.09
CA VAL A 411 9.79 -2.59 26.15
C VAL A 411 9.05 -2.96 24.87
N LYS A 412 9.49 -2.44 23.72
CA LYS A 412 9.12 -2.95 22.40
C LYS A 412 10.18 -3.95 21.93
N ILE A 413 9.73 -5.12 21.49
CA ILE A 413 10.57 -6.16 20.89
C ILE A 413 10.05 -6.42 19.48
N ASP A 414 10.86 -6.04 18.51
CA ASP A 414 10.60 -6.19 17.07
C ASP A 414 11.94 -6.56 16.44
N ALA A 415 12.31 -7.83 16.56
CA ALA A 415 13.64 -8.31 16.21
C ALA A 415 13.62 -9.09 14.90
N GLU A 416 12.59 -8.85 14.07
CA GLU A 416 12.41 -9.42 12.73
C GLU A 416 12.52 -10.96 12.75
N GLY A 417 11.87 -11.59 13.73
CA GLY A 417 11.86 -13.05 13.94
C GLY A 417 12.88 -13.57 14.96
N HIS A 418 13.56 -12.68 15.70
CA HIS A 418 14.52 -13.03 16.75
C HIS A 418 14.04 -12.70 18.18
N GLU A 419 12.74 -12.56 18.38
CA GLU A 419 12.13 -12.17 19.67
C GLU A 419 12.48 -13.18 20.78
N GLN A 420 12.57 -14.47 20.44
CA GLN A 420 12.96 -15.52 21.37
C GLN A 420 14.40 -15.34 21.87
N GLN A 421 15.35 -15.03 21.00
CA GLN A 421 16.74 -14.81 21.39
C GLN A 421 16.87 -13.59 22.30
N VAL A 422 16.11 -12.53 22.03
CA VAL A 422 16.03 -11.35 22.91
C VAL A 422 15.51 -11.75 24.30
N LEU A 423 14.47 -12.59 24.37
CA LEU A 423 13.92 -13.07 25.64
C LEU A 423 14.92 -13.96 26.39
N GLU A 424 15.66 -14.81 25.68
CA GLU A 424 16.69 -15.68 26.25
C GLU A 424 17.88 -14.89 26.81
N GLY A 425 18.33 -13.84 26.12
CA GLY A 425 19.37 -12.92 26.61
C GLY A 425 18.90 -11.91 27.65
N GLY A 426 17.59 -11.83 27.93
CA GLY A 426 17.00 -10.93 28.91
C GLY A 426 16.39 -11.62 30.12
N ARG A 427 16.73 -12.88 30.40
CA ARG A 427 16.07 -13.67 31.44
C ARG A 427 16.21 -13.04 32.83
N GLU A 428 17.39 -12.53 33.19
CA GLU A 428 17.56 -11.85 34.48
C GLU A 428 16.84 -10.50 34.50
N PHE A 429 16.88 -9.75 33.40
CA PHE A 429 16.19 -8.49 33.23
C PHE A 429 14.68 -8.66 33.44
N PHE A 430 14.04 -9.58 32.72
CA PHE A 430 12.60 -9.84 32.86
C PHE A 430 12.24 -10.53 34.17
N ALA A 431 13.16 -11.24 34.83
CA ALA A 431 12.92 -11.76 36.17
C ALA A 431 12.86 -10.63 37.22
N ARG A 432 13.75 -9.64 37.12
CA ARG A 432 13.87 -8.53 38.08
C ARG A 432 12.92 -7.37 37.82
N GLN A 433 12.71 -7.03 36.55
CA GLN A 433 11.88 -5.92 36.12
C GLN A 433 10.43 -6.37 35.88
N SER A 434 9.50 -5.41 35.84
CA SER A 434 8.08 -5.65 35.51
C SER A 434 7.59 -4.64 34.47
N PRO A 435 8.21 -4.56 33.27
CA PRO A 435 7.72 -3.69 32.20
C PRO A 435 6.44 -4.25 31.58
N LEU A 436 5.67 -3.37 30.95
CA LEU A 436 4.79 -3.80 29.86
C LEU A 436 5.65 -4.09 28.63
N VAL A 437 5.48 -5.25 28.01
CA VAL A 437 6.27 -5.67 26.84
C VAL A 437 5.36 -5.76 25.64
N MET A 438 5.65 -5.04 24.57
CA MET A 438 5.02 -5.25 23.26
C MET A 438 5.93 -6.12 22.42
N TYR A 439 5.40 -7.17 21.81
CA TYR A 439 6.19 -8.09 20.97
C TYR A 439 5.37 -8.56 19.78
N GLU A 440 6.07 -8.74 18.65
CA GLU A 440 5.48 -9.30 17.44
C GLU A 440 5.13 -10.77 17.65
N VAL A 441 3.97 -11.20 17.15
CA VAL A 441 3.49 -12.58 17.29
C VAL A 441 3.26 -13.28 15.96
N VAL A 442 3.52 -12.61 14.83
CA VAL A 442 3.24 -13.17 13.51
C VAL A 442 4.52 -13.32 12.70
N GLU A 443 4.95 -14.55 12.48
CA GLU A 443 5.83 -14.88 11.34
C GLU A 443 5.00 -15.65 10.32
N LYS A 444 5.03 -15.21 9.05
CA LYS A 444 4.36 -15.90 7.93
C LYS A 444 2.86 -16.18 8.14
N ARG A 445 2.15 -15.28 8.83
CA ARG A 445 0.69 -15.35 9.12
C ARG A 445 0.26 -16.43 10.13
N GLN A 446 1.18 -16.95 10.94
CA GLN A 446 0.85 -17.85 12.06
C GLN A 446 1.22 -17.18 13.39
N ILE A 447 0.37 -17.37 14.40
CA ILE A 447 0.63 -16.86 15.75
C ILE A 447 1.71 -17.73 16.42
N HIS A 448 2.74 -17.08 16.95
CA HIS A 448 3.85 -17.72 17.66
C HIS A 448 3.46 -18.14 19.08
N GLU A 449 2.75 -19.27 19.19
CA GLU A 449 2.33 -19.82 20.49
C GLU A 449 3.50 -20.11 21.43
N GLU A 450 4.67 -20.46 20.90
CA GLU A 450 5.87 -20.73 21.69
C GLU A 450 6.36 -19.48 22.44
N LEU A 451 6.45 -18.34 21.75
CA LEU A 451 6.90 -17.07 22.34
C LEU A 451 5.95 -16.64 23.47
N ILE A 452 4.64 -16.76 23.24
CA ILE A 452 3.61 -16.51 24.27
C ILE A 452 3.85 -17.42 25.48
N GLY A 453 4.09 -18.72 25.25
CA GLY A 453 4.38 -19.68 26.30
C GLY A 453 5.68 -19.38 27.08
N GLN A 454 6.68 -18.78 26.44
CA GLN A 454 7.91 -18.36 27.12
C GLN A 454 7.69 -17.16 28.03
N PHE A 455 6.92 -16.15 27.59
CA PHE A 455 6.48 -15.06 28.45
C PHE A 455 5.65 -15.55 29.64
N GLN A 456 4.73 -16.50 29.42
CA GLN A 456 3.95 -17.12 30.50
C GLN A 456 4.82 -17.78 31.57
N LYS A 457 5.89 -18.48 31.18
CA LYS A 457 6.87 -19.07 32.12
C LYS A 457 7.58 -18.01 32.98
N LEU A 458 7.67 -16.77 32.50
CA LEU A 458 8.22 -15.61 33.24
C LEU A 458 7.15 -14.85 34.05
N GLY A 459 5.92 -15.36 34.10
CA GLY A 459 4.81 -14.77 34.86
C GLY A 459 4.04 -13.67 34.13
N TYR A 460 4.22 -13.54 32.81
CA TYR A 460 3.49 -12.59 31.98
C TYR A 460 2.17 -13.18 31.48
N ARG A 461 1.10 -12.37 31.48
CA ARG A 461 -0.12 -12.63 30.72
C ARG A 461 -0.14 -11.76 29.47
N SER A 462 -0.65 -12.31 28.37
CA SER A 462 -0.77 -11.62 27.09
C SER A 462 -2.13 -10.94 26.93
N TYR A 463 -2.10 -9.75 26.34
CA TYR A 463 -3.22 -8.86 26.11
C TYR A 463 -3.16 -8.33 24.68
N ARG A 464 -4.31 -8.02 24.12
CA ARG A 464 -4.46 -7.34 22.82
C ARG A 464 -4.99 -5.93 23.02
N LEU A 465 -4.73 -5.05 22.06
CA LEU A 465 -5.31 -3.71 22.04
C LEU A 465 -6.75 -3.74 21.49
N VAL A 466 -7.66 -3.03 22.17
CA VAL A 466 -8.97 -2.61 21.64
C VAL A 466 -8.83 -1.14 21.23
N PRO A 467 -8.53 -0.85 19.95
CA PRO A 467 -8.09 0.47 19.50
C PRO A 467 -9.14 1.57 19.73
N GLY A 468 -10.42 1.26 19.55
CA GLY A 468 -11.52 2.23 19.68
C GLY A 468 -11.74 2.75 21.10
N LEU A 469 -11.22 2.05 22.11
CA LEU A 469 -11.20 2.50 23.51
C LEU A 469 -9.78 2.81 24.01
N GLY A 470 -8.74 2.35 23.29
CA GLY A 470 -7.34 2.50 23.70
C GLY A 470 -7.02 1.71 24.97
N VAL A 471 -7.52 0.47 25.07
CA VAL A 471 -7.42 -0.38 26.26
C VAL A 471 -6.87 -1.75 25.92
N LEU A 472 -6.09 -2.32 26.84
CA LEU A 472 -5.65 -3.71 26.77
C LEU A 472 -6.70 -4.64 27.39
N VAL A 473 -7.03 -5.70 26.68
CA VAL A 473 -7.92 -6.77 27.16
C VAL A 473 -7.23 -8.12 27.00
N PRO A 474 -7.54 -9.14 27.80
CA PRO A 474 -6.89 -10.42 27.70
C PRO A 474 -6.97 -11.00 26.29
N PHE A 475 -5.87 -11.64 25.86
CA PHE A 475 -5.81 -12.25 24.55
C PHE A 475 -6.73 -13.48 24.44
N ASP A 476 -7.03 -14.17 25.54
CA ASP A 476 -7.81 -15.41 25.59
C ASP A 476 -9.34 -15.27 25.42
N GLU A 477 -9.83 -14.10 24.98
CA GLU A 477 -11.25 -13.82 24.77
C GLU A 477 -11.81 -14.32 23.41
N PRO A 478 -13.12 -14.58 23.28
CA PRO A 478 -13.76 -14.95 22.01
C PRO A 478 -13.57 -13.91 20.89
N GLY A 479 -13.45 -14.36 19.64
CA GLY A 479 -13.36 -13.49 18.45
C GLY A 479 -11.96 -13.31 17.88
N LEU A 480 -10.96 -14.06 18.37
CA LEU A 480 -9.58 -14.08 17.86
C LEU A 480 -9.49 -14.45 16.38
N GLU A 481 -10.39 -15.28 15.89
CA GLU A 481 -10.51 -15.66 14.47
C GLU A 481 -10.76 -14.47 13.53
N HIS A 482 -11.22 -13.33 14.09
CA HIS A 482 -11.52 -12.12 13.33
C HIS A 482 -10.42 -11.04 13.43
N VAL A 483 -9.38 -11.28 14.21
CA VAL A 483 -8.33 -10.31 14.48
C VAL A 483 -7.14 -10.56 13.56
N ASN A 484 -6.71 -9.53 12.83
CA ASN A 484 -5.44 -9.56 12.09
C ASN A 484 -4.37 -8.93 12.99
N LEU A 485 -3.99 -9.63 14.07
CA LEU A 485 -3.03 -9.16 15.07
C LEU A 485 -1.61 -9.21 14.52
N LEU A 486 -0.84 -8.16 14.76
CA LEU A 486 0.61 -8.16 14.54
C LEU A 486 1.35 -8.27 15.88
N ASN A 487 0.90 -7.50 16.87
CA ASN A 487 1.54 -7.37 18.17
C ASN A 487 0.63 -7.84 19.32
N LEU A 488 1.25 -8.35 20.37
CA LEU A 488 0.63 -8.53 21.68
C LEU A 488 1.36 -7.70 22.74
N PHE A 489 0.68 -7.48 23.86
CA PHE A 489 1.24 -6.88 25.06
C PHE A 489 1.32 -7.91 26.18
N GLY A 490 2.49 -8.13 26.75
CA GLY A 490 2.70 -8.94 27.94
C GLY A 490 2.91 -8.07 29.17
N CYS A 491 2.21 -8.37 30.28
CA CYS A 491 2.61 -7.84 31.58
C CYS A 491 2.36 -8.82 32.74
N LYS A 492 3.10 -8.62 33.84
CA LYS A 492 2.92 -9.32 35.11
C LYS A 492 1.74 -8.74 35.92
N PRO A 493 1.20 -9.45 36.93
CA PRO A 493 0.03 -9.00 37.68
C PRO A 493 0.15 -7.63 38.35
N ASP A 494 1.33 -7.29 38.87
CA ASP A 494 1.61 -5.98 39.49
C ASP A 494 1.51 -4.85 38.45
N ARG A 495 2.10 -5.04 37.26
CA ARG A 495 2.00 -4.07 36.17
C ARG A 495 0.57 -3.99 35.63
N ALA A 496 -0.13 -5.11 35.52
CA ALA A 496 -1.54 -5.15 35.10
C ALA A 496 -2.44 -4.33 36.05
N ALA A 497 -2.21 -4.43 37.36
CA ALA A 497 -2.94 -3.63 38.35
C ALA A 497 -2.71 -2.12 38.19
N VAL A 498 -1.47 -1.71 37.91
CA VAL A 498 -1.13 -0.30 37.61
C VAL A 498 -1.84 0.18 36.34
N LEU A 499 -1.85 -0.62 35.27
CA LEU A 499 -2.52 -0.28 34.01
C LEU A 499 -4.04 -0.20 34.19
N ALA A 500 -4.64 -1.12 34.95
CA ALA A 500 -6.08 -1.10 35.24
C ALA A 500 -6.47 0.15 36.04
N ALA A 501 -5.70 0.51 37.07
CA ALA A 501 -5.93 1.73 37.87
C ALA A 501 -5.82 3.01 37.03
N ARG A 502 -5.01 2.99 35.97
CA ARG A 502 -4.86 4.09 35.00
C ARG A 502 -5.91 4.09 33.89
N GLY A 503 -6.83 3.12 33.86
CA GLY A 503 -7.81 2.99 32.78
C GLY A 503 -7.18 2.60 31.43
N LEU A 504 -6.11 1.79 31.46
CA LEU A 504 -5.42 1.30 30.26
C LEU A 504 -5.57 -0.23 30.07
N LEU A 505 -6.16 -0.92 31.05
CA LEU A 505 -6.39 -2.37 31.00
C LEU A 505 -7.75 -2.72 31.61
N VAL A 506 -8.46 -3.63 30.96
CA VAL A 506 -9.72 -4.23 31.44
C VAL A 506 -9.54 -5.75 31.40
N ASP A 507 -9.55 -6.39 32.57
CA ASP A 507 -9.34 -7.83 32.69
C ASP A 507 -10.61 -8.64 32.39
N THR A 508 -11.77 -8.09 32.74
CA THR A 508 -13.08 -8.68 32.42
C THR A 508 -14.06 -7.60 31.99
N PRO A 509 -14.96 -7.88 31.04
CA PRO A 509 -16.05 -6.97 30.71
C PRO A 509 -16.85 -6.60 31.97
N GLY A 510 -17.19 -5.32 32.11
CA GLY A 510 -18.03 -4.87 33.22
C GLY A 510 -19.50 -5.26 33.05
N GLU A 511 -20.31 -5.03 34.09
CA GLU A 511 -21.75 -5.17 33.97
C GLU A 511 -22.33 -4.15 32.97
N LEU A 512 -23.30 -4.60 32.17
CA LEU A 512 -24.00 -3.71 31.25
C LEU A 512 -24.85 -2.70 32.06
N PRO A 513 -24.69 -1.39 31.82
CA PRO A 513 -25.54 -0.39 32.44
C PRO A 513 -26.97 -0.51 31.90
N GLN A 514 -27.94 0.10 32.60
CA GLN A 514 -29.29 0.24 32.07
C GLN A 514 -29.27 1.12 30.81
N LEU A 515 -29.85 0.64 29.71
CA LEU A 515 -29.95 1.40 28.46
C LEU A 515 -31.06 2.47 28.54
N PRO A 516 -30.74 3.78 28.52
CA PRO A 516 -31.76 4.82 28.51
C PRO A 516 -32.45 4.88 27.15
N GLY A 517 -33.79 5.01 27.12
CA GLY A 517 -34.57 4.94 25.87
C GLY A 517 -34.23 5.99 24.80
N GLU A 518 -33.74 7.17 25.20
CA GLU A 518 -33.39 8.28 24.29
C GLU A 518 -31.89 8.37 23.97
N VAL A 519 -31.04 7.47 24.51
CA VAL A 519 -29.58 7.61 24.38
C VAL A 519 -29.10 7.53 22.93
N TRP A 520 -29.72 6.66 22.12
CA TRP A 520 -29.42 6.53 20.69
C TRP A 520 -29.74 7.81 19.92
N LYS A 521 -30.84 8.48 20.29
CA LYS A 521 -31.31 9.71 19.65
C LYS A 521 -30.40 10.87 20.00
N ASN A 522 -30.06 11.02 21.28
CA ASN A 522 -29.10 12.02 21.75
C ASN A 522 -27.73 11.87 21.07
N TYR A 523 -27.28 10.62 20.87
CA TYR A 523 -26.05 10.35 20.12
C TYR A 523 -26.13 10.86 18.68
N LEU A 524 -27.18 10.47 17.93
CA LEU A 524 -27.35 10.91 16.54
C LEU A 524 -27.51 12.43 16.45
N GLU A 525 -28.30 13.06 17.32
CA GLU A 525 -28.50 14.51 17.36
C GLU A 525 -27.23 15.30 17.68
N GLY A 526 -26.26 14.68 18.35
CA GLY A 526 -24.93 15.25 18.60
C GLY A 526 -23.96 15.22 17.41
N THR A 527 -24.34 14.59 16.28
CA THR A 527 -23.45 14.47 15.11
C THR A 527 -23.66 15.57 14.07
N ALA A 528 -22.63 15.86 13.28
CA ALA A 528 -22.72 16.86 12.20
C ALA A 528 -23.67 16.42 11.08
N TYR A 529 -23.85 15.11 10.88
CA TYR A 529 -24.68 14.56 9.82
C TYR A 529 -26.17 14.41 10.18
N CYS A 530 -26.58 14.71 11.42
CA CYS A 530 -27.95 14.55 11.87
C CYS A 530 -28.96 15.26 10.97
N GLY A 531 -28.66 16.52 10.59
CA GLY A 531 -29.53 17.33 9.75
C GLY A 531 -29.86 16.66 8.41
N ALA A 532 -28.85 16.10 7.76
CA ALA A 532 -28.99 15.41 6.47
C ALA A 532 -29.78 14.08 6.57
N GLN A 533 -29.85 13.47 7.76
CA GLN A 533 -30.54 12.20 7.99
C GLN A 533 -31.89 12.33 8.70
N ARG A 534 -32.35 13.57 8.97
CA ARG A 534 -33.55 13.84 9.78
C ARG A 534 -34.82 13.16 9.25
N THR A 535 -34.94 13.00 7.93
CA THR A 535 -36.07 12.31 7.29
C THR A 535 -36.16 10.82 7.66
N PHE A 536 -35.02 10.19 7.99
CA PHE A 536 -34.96 8.77 8.36
C PHE A 536 -35.21 8.54 9.86
N MET A 537 -34.99 9.55 10.72
CA MET A 537 -35.11 9.44 12.18
C MET A 537 -36.46 8.88 12.63
N GLY A 538 -37.56 9.36 12.02
CA GLY A 538 -38.90 8.94 12.38
C GLY A 538 -39.18 7.46 12.13
N ALA A 539 -38.48 6.82 11.19
CA ALA A 539 -38.60 5.37 10.97
C ALA A 539 -38.05 4.58 12.15
N LEU A 540 -36.96 5.06 12.76
CA LEU A 540 -36.33 4.42 13.91
C LEU A 540 -37.10 4.67 15.22
N GLU A 541 -37.74 5.84 15.36
CA GLU A 541 -38.63 6.16 16.50
C GLU A 541 -39.85 5.23 16.54
N ARG A 542 -40.41 4.88 15.38
CA ARG A 542 -41.57 3.99 15.23
C ARG A 542 -41.19 2.53 15.02
N ALA A 543 -39.93 2.16 15.25
CA ALA A 543 -39.45 0.81 15.01
C ALA A 543 -40.13 -0.20 15.94
N GLU A 544 -41.14 -0.90 15.41
CA GLU A 544 -41.81 -2.03 16.06
C GLU A 544 -41.27 -3.38 15.55
N ALA A 545 -40.62 -3.40 14.38
CA ALA A 545 -39.97 -4.58 13.83
C ALA A 545 -38.71 -4.94 14.63
N SER A 546 -38.53 -6.23 14.93
CA SER A 546 -37.43 -6.73 15.77
C SER A 546 -36.04 -6.27 15.29
N GLY A 547 -35.81 -6.24 13.97
CA GLY A 547 -34.54 -5.80 13.39
C GLY A 547 -34.25 -4.30 13.54
N GLN A 548 -35.24 -3.43 13.33
CA GLN A 548 -35.06 -1.98 13.47
C GLN A 548 -34.98 -1.57 14.95
N ALA A 549 -35.74 -2.22 15.83
CA ALA A 549 -35.64 -2.02 17.27
C ALA A 549 -34.26 -2.45 17.80
N ALA A 550 -33.75 -3.62 17.36
CA ALA A 550 -32.40 -4.06 17.69
C ALA A 550 -31.32 -3.11 17.16
N TYR A 551 -31.49 -2.55 15.95
CA TYR A 551 -30.56 -1.54 15.42
C TYR A 551 -30.56 -0.25 16.23
N ARG A 552 -31.74 0.25 16.62
CA ARG A 552 -31.90 1.42 17.50
C ARG A 552 -31.16 1.21 18.82
N ASP A 553 -31.40 0.06 19.45
CA ASP A 553 -30.79 -0.27 20.73
C ASP A 553 -29.26 -0.45 20.57
N ALA A 554 -28.80 -0.99 19.44
CA ALA A 554 -27.37 -1.09 19.11
C ALA A 554 -26.69 0.28 19.00
N ILE A 555 -27.32 1.29 18.39
CA ILE A 555 -26.83 2.67 18.39
C ILE A 555 -26.72 3.18 19.83
N GLY A 556 -27.69 2.85 20.68
CA GLY A 556 -27.66 3.26 22.08
C GLY A 556 -26.52 2.63 22.88
N TRP A 557 -26.26 1.33 22.70
CA TRP A 557 -25.11 0.66 23.29
C TRP A 557 -23.77 1.20 22.76
N TYR A 558 -23.70 1.49 21.46
CA TYR A 558 -22.55 2.14 20.87
C TYR A 558 -22.31 3.52 21.52
N ALA A 559 -23.36 4.32 21.68
CA ALA A 559 -23.28 5.62 22.36
C ALA A 559 -22.77 5.49 23.81
N LEU A 560 -23.26 4.52 24.58
CA LEU A 560 -22.78 4.27 25.94
C LEU A 560 -21.31 3.83 25.97
N SER A 561 -20.84 3.08 24.97
CA SER A 561 -19.40 2.73 24.85
C SER A 561 -18.51 3.98 24.70
N LYS A 562 -19.07 5.07 24.17
CA LYS A 562 -18.39 6.36 23.99
C LYS A 562 -18.53 7.31 25.17
N SER A 563 -19.35 6.98 26.16
CA SER A 563 -19.58 7.84 27.32
C SER A 563 -18.34 7.91 28.21
N GLU A 564 -17.74 9.11 28.33
CA GLU A 564 -16.61 9.36 29.24
C GLU A 564 -17.02 9.31 30.72
N THR A 565 -18.32 9.39 31.01
CA THR A 565 -18.85 9.30 32.39
C THR A 565 -18.90 7.86 32.91
N LEU A 566 -18.84 6.86 32.02
CA LEU A 566 -18.83 5.46 32.40
C LEU A 566 -17.39 4.97 32.61
N PRO A 567 -17.15 4.09 33.60
CA PRO A 567 -15.88 3.39 33.72
C PRO A 567 -15.59 2.55 32.47
N LEU A 568 -14.32 2.23 32.26
CA LEU A 568 -13.86 1.58 31.03
C LEU A 568 -14.41 0.16 30.82
N ALA A 569 -14.53 -0.64 31.89
CA ALA A 569 -15.04 -2.01 31.80
C ALA A 569 -16.52 -2.08 31.33
N PRO A 570 -17.45 -1.28 31.86
CA PRO A 570 -18.80 -1.14 31.29
C PRO A 570 -18.81 -0.64 29.84
N ARG A 571 -17.94 0.32 29.47
CA ARG A 571 -17.86 0.80 28.09
C ARG A 571 -17.44 -0.31 27.12
N TYR A 572 -16.48 -1.14 27.54
CA TYR A 572 -16.05 -2.29 26.79
C TYR A 572 -17.17 -3.33 26.63
N ALA A 573 -17.90 -3.62 27.71
CA ALA A 573 -19.07 -4.50 27.67
C ALA A 573 -20.16 -3.98 26.72
N CYS A 574 -20.46 -2.68 26.74
CA CYS A 574 -21.39 -2.05 25.79
C CYS A 574 -20.95 -2.25 24.34
N LEU A 575 -19.66 -2.13 24.03
CA LEU A 575 -19.13 -2.30 22.67
C LEU A 575 -19.26 -3.74 22.19
N LEU A 576 -18.92 -4.72 23.04
CA LEU A 576 -19.11 -6.15 22.77
C LEU A 576 -20.60 -6.49 22.56
N HIS A 577 -21.47 -5.96 23.42
CA HIS A 577 -22.90 -6.19 23.34
C HIS A 577 -23.52 -5.57 22.07
N CYS A 578 -23.08 -4.36 21.68
CA CYS A 578 -23.45 -3.73 20.42
C CYS A 578 -23.10 -4.65 19.23
N ALA A 579 -21.88 -5.21 19.21
CA ALA A 579 -21.46 -6.12 18.14
C ALA A 579 -22.33 -7.39 18.07
N SER A 580 -22.64 -7.98 19.23
CA SER A 580 -23.50 -9.16 19.34
C SER A 580 -24.91 -8.89 18.83
N LEU A 581 -25.49 -7.74 19.17
CA LEU A 581 -26.84 -7.34 18.77
C LEU A 581 -26.95 -7.11 17.26
N LEU A 582 -25.89 -6.59 16.64
CA LEU A 582 -25.83 -6.35 15.19
C LEU A 582 -25.61 -7.62 14.38
N ALA A 583 -24.98 -8.65 14.96
CA ALA A 583 -24.61 -9.87 14.24
C ALA A 583 -25.77 -10.54 13.46
N PRO A 584 -26.97 -10.77 14.04
CA PRO A 584 -28.07 -11.43 13.33
C PRO A 584 -28.83 -10.52 12.34
N ILE A 585 -28.63 -9.20 12.40
CA ILE A 585 -29.39 -8.21 11.62
C ILE A 585 -28.56 -7.50 10.54
N SER A 586 -27.26 -7.80 10.44
CA SER A 586 -26.37 -7.28 9.40
C SER A 586 -26.18 -8.31 8.28
N ASN A 587 -26.83 -8.08 7.13
CA ASN A 587 -26.61 -8.84 5.90
C ASN A 587 -25.89 -7.98 4.85
N ALA A 588 -24.59 -8.21 4.67
CA ALA A 588 -23.77 -7.44 3.73
C ALA A 588 -24.24 -7.51 2.27
N ARG A 589 -25.03 -8.53 1.88
CA ARG A 589 -25.58 -8.69 0.53
C ARG A 589 -26.90 -7.95 0.30
N ASP A 590 -27.56 -7.51 1.36
CA ASP A 590 -28.83 -6.79 1.30
C ASP A 590 -28.60 -5.28 1.37
N PRO A 591 -28.96 -4.50 0.33
CA PRO A 591 -28.87 -3.04 0.36
C PRO A 591 -29.63 -2.40 1.53
N ALA A 592 -30.78 -2.96 1.94
CA ALA A 592 -31.56 -2.42 3.06
C ALA A 592 -30.84 -2.57 4.42
N SER A 593 -29.85 -3.46 4.49
CA SER A 593 -29.06 -3.73 5.69
C SER A 593 -27.83 -2.80 5.82
N VAL A 594 -27.57 -1.90 4.88
CA VAL A 594 -26.39 -1.02 4.91
C VAL A 594 -26.23 -0.28 6.26
N PRO A 595 -27.26 0.33 6.88
CA PRO A 595 -27.12 0.98 8.19
C PRO A 595 -26.62 0.03 9.30
N CYS A 596 -27.09 -1.22 9.33
CA CYS A 596 -26.64 -2.23 10.28
C CYS A 596 -25.21 -2.69 9.97
N VAL A 597 -24.86 -2.82 8.68
CA VAL A 597 -23.53 -3.24 8.23
C VAL A 597 -22.50 -2.17 8.56
N THR A 598 -22.79 -0.88 8.36
CA THR A 598 -21.85 0.20 8.65
C THR A 598 -21.56 0.33 10.14
N LEU A 599 -22.58 0.27 11.00
CA LEU A 599 -22.37 0.30 12.45
C LEU A 599 -21.62 -0.95 12.92
N ARG A 600 -21.94 -2.13 12.40
CA ARG A 600 -21.24 -3.37 12.76
C ARG A 600 -19.78 -3.33 12.34
N ALA A 601 -19.49 -2.84 11.14
CA ALA A 601 -18.11 -2.67 10.65
C ALA A 601 -17.35 -1.66 11.52
N ARG A 602 -17.98 -0.56 11.93
CA ARG A 602 -17.38 0.41 12.86
C ARG A 602 -17.00 -0.21 14.20
N VAL A 603 -17.96 -0.89 14.82
CA VAL A 603 -17.77 -1.58 16.09
C VAL A 603 -16.68 -2.65 15.97
N ALA A 604 -16.67 -3.40 14.86
CA ALA A 604 -15.64 -4.39 14.58
C ALA A 604 -14.24 -3.75 14.50
N LEU A 605 -14.07 -2.65 13.75
CA LEU A 605 -12.79 -1.93 13.69
C LEU A 605 -12.35 -1.43 15.07
N GLU A 606 -13.28 -0.89 15.86
CA GLU A 606 -12.97 -0.41 17.21
C GLU A 606 -12.58 -1.53 18.19
N LEU A 607 -13.13 -2.72 18.00
CA LEU A 607 -12.76 -3.93 18.74
C LEU A 607 -11.45 -4.56 18.27
N GLY A 608 -10.88 -4.06 17.16
CA GLY A 608 -9.71 -4.63 16.49
C GLY A 608 -10.03 -5.78 15.53
N TRP A 609 -11.31 -6.08 15.30
CA TRP A 609 -11.80 -7.18 14.44
C TRP A 609 -11.74 -6.84 12.96
N ARG A 610 -10.53 -6.53 12.48
CA ARG A 610 -10.25 -6.06 11.13
C ARG A 610 -10.75 -7.00 10.04
N LEU A 611 -10.54 -8.31 10.16
CA LEU A 611 -10.95 -9.28 9.12
C LEU A 611 -12.46 -9.27 8.93
N MET A 612 -13.20 -9.29 10.04
CA MET A 612 -14.66 -9.19 10.00
C MET A 612 -15.13 -7.87 9.38
N ALA A 613 -14.50 -6.74 9.71
CA ALA A 613 -14.87 -5.47 9.08
C ALA A 613 -14.67 -5.51 7.56
N VAL A 614 -13.55 -6.07 7.08
CA VAL A 614 -13.28 -6.23 5.64
C VAL A 614 -14.31 -7.15 4.97
N GLU A 615 -14.63 -8.29 5.58
CA GLU A 615 -15.63 -9.23 5.07
C GLU A 615 -17.04 -8.61 4.98
N LEU A 616 -17.41 -7.78 5.96
CA LEU A 616 -18.69 -7.07 5.96
C LEU A 616 -18.75 -5.98 4.87
N LEU A 617 -17.64 -5.27 4.65
CA LEU A 617 -17.61 -4.13 3.73
C LEU A 617 -17.41 -4.54 2.27
N ALA A 618 -16.70 -5.65 1.98
CA ALA A 618 -16.36 -6.04 0.62
C ALA A 618 -17.58 -6.15 -0.33
N PRO A 619 -18.70 -6.80 0.06
CA PRO A 619 -19.89 -6.87 -0.80
C PRO A 619 -20.58 -5.52 -1.01
N VAL A 620 -20.51 -4.63 -0.01
CA VAL A 620 -21.07 -3.27 -0.10
C VAL A 620 -20.26 -2.43 -1.07
N VAL A 621 -18.91 -2.48 -0.96
CA VAL A 621 -18.00 -1.79 -1.88
C VAL A 621 -18.19 -2.28 -3.31
N ALA A 622 -18.30 -3.60 -3.53
CA ALA A 622 -18.52 -4.17 -4.84
C ALA A 622 -19.79 -3.61 -5.52
N ARG A 623 -20.89 -3.47 -4.77
CA ARG A 623 -22.13 -2.83 -5.26
C ARG A 623 -21.94 -1.35 -5.57
N CYS A 624 -21.28 -0.59 -4.69
CA CYS A 624 -21.00 0.82 -4.92
C CYS A 624 -20.19 1.03 -6.22
N VAL A 625 -19.14 0.22 -6.44
CA VAL A 625 -18.32 0.26 -7.66
C VAL A 625 -19.13 -0.14 -8.91
N ALA A 626 -20.12 -1.03 -8.75
CA ALA A 626 -21.05 -1.41 -9.83
C ALA A 626 -22.13 -0.35 -10.13
N GLY A 627 -22.19 0.74 -9.36
CA GLY A 627 -23.17 1.82 -9.53
C GLY A 627 -24.53 1.53 -8.93
N GLU A 628 -24.61 0.60 -7.96
CA GLU A 628 -25.84 0.35 -7.20
C GLU A 628 -25.97 1.34 -6.03
N ASP A 629 -27.09 2.06 -5.96
CA ASP A 629 -27.36 3.04 -4.91
C ASP A 629 -27.59 2.39 -3.54
N ALA A 630 -27.03 3.01 -2.49
CA ALA A 630 -27.28 2.64 -1.11
C ALA A 630 -28.61 3.26 -0.63
N ALA A 631 -29.73 2.61 -0.90
CA ALA A 631 -31.02 3.06 -0.39
C ALA A 631 -31.06 2.97 1.16
N LEU A 632 -31.14 4.11 1.83
CA LEU A 632 -31.24 4.19 3.30
C LEU A 632 -32.70 4.21 3.75
N ALA A 633 -33.08 3.24 4.60
CA ALA A 633 -34.42 3.18 5.20
C ALA A 633 -34.47 3.74 6.63
N VAL A 634 -33.33 3.79 7.31
CA VAL A 634 -33.12 4.30 8.66
C VAL A 634 -31.81 5.10 8.68
N PRO A 635 -31.56 5.95 9.70
CA PRO A 635 -30.29 6.68 9.81
C PRO A 635 -29.12 5.70 9.84
N ALA A 636 -28.04 6.01 9.14
CA ALA A 636 -26.81 5.25 9.13
C ALA A 636 -25.72 5.96 9.94
N VAL A 637 -25.05 5.20 10.81
CA VAL A 637 -23.79 5.61 11.44
C VAL A 637 -22.65 5.31 10.46
N PRO A 638 -21.74 6.26 10.16
CA PRO A 638 -20.66 6.02 9.23
C PRO A 638 -19.65 5.06 9.86
N VAL A 639 -18.97 4.27 9.04
CA VAL A 639 -17.89 3.36 9.48
C VAL A 639 -16.71 4.14 10.07
N LEU A 640 -16.35 5.27 9.47
CA LEU A 640 -15.18 6.07 9.85
C LEU A 640 -15.56 7.22 10.77
N ALA A 641 -14.94 7.30 11.94
CA ALA A 641 -15.21 8.34 12.93
C ALA A 641 -14.98 9.77 12.41
N ARG A 642 -14.06 9.99 11.47
CA ARG A 642 -13.82 11.32 10.87
C ARG A 642 -15.07 11.92 10.23
N LEU A 643 -15.99 11.06 9.77
CA LEU A 643 -17.21 11.48 9.11
C LEU A 643 -18.29 11.93 10.11
N ASP A 644 -18.13 11.67 11.40
CA ASP A 644 -19.04 12.17 12.44
C ASP A 644 -19.08 13.71 12.51
N GLN A 645 -17.98 14.34 12.11
CA GLN A 645 -17.79 15.79 12.13
C GLN A 645 -18.03 16.45 10.77
N ILE A 646 -18.50 15.70 9.76
CA ILE A 646 -18.73 16.20 8.41
C ILE A 646 -20.23 16.14 8.11
N ASP A 647 -20.84 17.30 7.87
CA ASP A 647 -22.21 17.39 7.35
C ASP A 647 -22.22 16.97 5.86
N PRO A 648 -23.01 15.95 5.47
CA PRO A 648 -23.15 15.54 4.08
C PRO A 648 -23.76 16.63 3.18
N ASN A 649 -24.36 17.69 3.72
CA ASN A 649 -25.02 18.76 2.96
C ASN A 649 -26.04 18.20 1.94
N GLY A 650 -26.81 17.19 2.36
CA GLY A 650 -27.77 16.47 1.52
C GLY A 650 -27.20 15.34 0.65
N GLN A 651 -25.87 15.16 0.58
CA GLN A 651 -25.21 14.11 -0.21
C GLN A 651 -24.92 12.84 0.62
N VAL A 652 -25.95 12.31 1.29
CA VAL A 652 -25.81 11.21 2.27
C VAL A 652 -25.24 9.93 1.61
N GLU A 653 -25.64 9.63 0.37
CA GLU A 653 -25.17 8.44 -0.36
C GLU A 653 -23.67 8.51 -0.68
N ALA A 654 -23.19 9.65 -1.18
CA ALA A 654 -21.76 9.86 -1.44
C ALA A 654 -20.95 9.79 -0.13
N TRP A 655 -21.49 10.31 0.96
CA TRP A 655 -20.88 10.28 2.29
C TRP A 655 -20.77 8.86 2.86
N ILE A 656 -21.83 8.04 2.79
CA ILE A 656 -21.78 6.63 3.18
C ILE A 656 -20.85 5.83 2.25
N THR A 657 -20.89 6.10 0.95
CA THR A 657 -20.03 5.44 -0.04
C THR A 657 -18.55 5.69 0.28
N ALA A 658 -18.18 6.94 0.59
CA ALA A 658 -16.84 7.27 1.04
C ALA A 658 -16.50 6.54 2.35
N SER A 659 -17.43 6.53 3.31
CA SER A 659 -17.23 5.85 4.59
C SER A 659 -16.91 4.37 4.45
N VAL A 660 -17.68 3.65 3.65
CA VAL A 660 -17.56 2.20 3.48
C VAL A 660 -16.31 1.88 2.66
N THR A 661 -16.12 2.58 1.54
CA THR A 661 -15.03 2.28 0.61
C THR A 661 -13.68 2.62 1.20
N GLU A 662 -13.53 3.77 1.88
CA GLU A 662 -12.28 4.12 2.54
C GLU A 662 -11.98 3.19 3.72
N ALA A 663 -12.98 2.82 4.53
CA ALA A 663 -12.80 1.85 5.60
C ALA A 663 -12.33 0.49 5.06
N TYR A 664 -12.91 0.02 3.95
CA TYR A 664 -12.48 -1.20 3.29
C TYR A 664 -11.03 -1.08 2.78
N LEU A 665 -10.69 -0.02 2.04
CA LEU A 665 -9.36 0.15 1.45
C LEU A 665 -8.23 0.31 2.49
N ARG A 666 -8.52 0.92 3.64
CA ARG A 666 -7.56 1.02 4.76
C ARG A 666 -7.32 -0.32 5.44
N ASN A 667 -8.28 -1.24 5.39
CA ASN A 667 -8.28 -2.46 6.18
C ASN A 667 -8.11 -3.74 5.35
N VAL A 668 -8.28 -3.71 4.03
CA VAL A 668 -7.98 -4.87 3.18
C VAL A 668 -6.49 -5.18 3.19
N ASP A 669 -5.65 -4.15 3.13
CA ASP A 669 -4.18 -4.22 3.26
C ASP A 669 -3.70 -3.09 4.18
N PHE A 670 -2.68 -3.33 5.00
CA PHE A 670 -2.14 -2.30 5.92
C PHE A 670 -1.60 -1.09 5.15
N THR A 671 -1.12 -1.32 3.93
CA THR A 671 -0.56 -0.32 3.03
C THR A 671 -0.99 -0.57 1.59
N SER A 672 -1.09 0.50 0.79
CA SER A 672 -1.33 0.36 -0.65
C SER A 672 -0.11 -0.09 -1.46
N LEU A 673 1.06 -0.26 -0.82
CA LEU A 673 2.29 -0.74 -1.45
C LEU A 673 2.12 -2.12 -2.10
N HIS A 674 1.21 -2.95 -1.58
CA HIS A 674 0.90 -4.29 -2.09
C HIS A 674 -0.44 -4.38 -2.82
N ALA A 675 -1.14 -3.25 -3.01
CA ALA A 675 -2.47 -3.25 -3.59
C ALA A 675 -2.48 -3.90 -4.98
N SER A 676 -3.47 -4.76 -5.25
CA SER A 676 -3.62 -5.38 -6.57
C SER A 676 -4.12 -4.38 -7.62
N PRO A 677 -3.93 -4.65 -8.93
CA PRO A 677 -4.58 -3.88 -10.00
C PRO A 677 -6.11 -3.79 -9.84
N ALA A 678 -6.75 -4.83 -9.28
CA ALA A 678 -8.18 -4.83 -9.00
C ALA A 678 -8.58 -3.78 -7.95
N LEU A 679 -7.76 -3.58 -6.91
CA LEU A 679 -8.02 -2.54 -5.90
C LEU A 679 -7.86 -1.13 -6.48
N LEU A 680 -6.99 -0.91 -7.47
CA LEU A 680 -6.85 0.40 -8.12
C LEU A 680 -8.18 0.90 -8.69
N ALA A 681 -9.02 0.03 -9.27
CA ALA A 681 -10.34 0.43 -9.76
C ALA A 681 -11.23 1.02 -8.65
N THR A 682 -11.10 0.52 -7.42
CA THR A 682 -11.83 1.04 -6.25
C THR A 682 -11.29 2.40 -5.81
N TYR A 683 -9.96 2.62 -5.87
CA TYR A 683 -9.36 3.94 -5.65
C TYR A 683 -9.76 4.96 -6.72
N GLU A 684 -9.85 4.53 -7.98
CA GLU A 684 -10.31 5.39 -9.09
C GLU A 684 -11.80 5.71 -8.97
N PHE A 685 -12.63 4.77 -8.51
CA PHE A 685 -14.03 5.03 -8.18
C PHE A 685 -14.19 6.12 -7.11
N LEU A 686 -13.36 6.10 -6.06
CA LEU A 686 -13.37 7.12 -5.01
C LEU A 686 -12.86 8.50 -5.45
N LYS A 687 -12.17 8.60 -6.60
CA LYS A 687 -11.50 9.84 -7.04
C LYS A 687 -12.43 11.05 -7.11
N SER A 688 -13.68 10.86 -7.53
CA SER A 688 -14.67 11.92 -7.70
C SER A 688 -15.55 12.13 -6.46
N ASN A 689 -15.41 11.31 -5.42
CA ASN A 689 -16.25 11.40 -4.24
C ASN A 689 -15.79 12.59 -3.36
N PRO A 690 -16.65 13.57 -3.06
CA PRO A 690 -16.28 14.78 -2.33
C PRO A 690 -15.92 14.52 -0.85
N PHE A 691 -16.24 13.35 -0.32
CA PHE A 691 -15.94 12.95 1.05
C PHE A 691 -14.72 12.03 1.17
N ALA A 692 -14.08 11.66 0.05
CA ALA A 692 -12.83 10.88 0.06
C ALA A 692 -11.70 11.68 0.74
N SER A 693 -10.96 11.04 1.64
CA SER A 693 -9.86 11.70 2.33
C SER A 693 -8.66 11.99 1.41
N PRO A 694 -7.81 12.98 1.76
CA PRO A 694 -6.51 13.16 1.11
C PRO A 694 -5.64 11.90 1.11
N GLU A 695 -5.70 11.08 2.17
CA GLU A 695 -5.02 9.77 2.23
C GLU A 695 -5.40 8.88 1.05
N MET A 696 -6.69 8.75 0.71
CA MET A 696 -7.11 7.93 -0.44
C MET A 696 -6.52 8.46 -1.76
N THR A 697 -6.37 9.78 -1.87
CA THR A 697 -5.72 10.39 -3.03
C THR A 697 -4.21 10.10 -3.05
N ARG A 698 -3.52 10.19 -1.92
CA ARG A 698 -2.10 9.83 -1.79
C ARG A 698 -1.85 8.35 -2.14
N ARG A 699 -2.64 7.44 -1.58
CA ARG A 699 -2.60 6.00 -1.90
C ARG A 699 -2.81 5.76 -3.40
N ARG A 700 -3.83 6.39 -4.01
CA ARG A 700 -4.07 6.30 -5.47
C ARG A 700 -2.85 6.73 -6.27
N LEU A 701 -2.26 7.89 -5.97
CA LEU A 701 -1.09 8.42 -6.68
C LEU A 701 0.11 7.47 -6.58
N LEU A 702 0.39 6.92 -5.39
CA LEU A 702 1.48 5.98 -5.19
C LEU A 702 1.26 4.65 -5.92
N ILE A 703 0.04 4.11 -5.90
CA ILE A 703 -0.31 2.89 -6.65
C ILE A 703 -0.09 3.12 -8.15
N ARG A 704 -0.60 4.23 -8.70
CA ARG A 704 -0.45 4.58 -10.12
C ARG A 704 1.02 4.67 -10.52
N ASN A 705 1.83 5.33 -9.71
CA ASN A 705 3.27 5.44 -9.94
C ASN A 705 3.96 4.07 -9.92
N ARG A 706 3.68 3.24 -8.91
CA ARG A 706 4.22 1.87 -8.81
C ARG A 706 3.85 1.01 -10.03
N MET A 707 2.64 1.20 -10.57
CA MET A 707 2.16 0.50 -11.77
C MET A 707 2.64 1.11 -13.09
N GLY A 708 3.44 2.18 -13.07
CA GLY A 708 3.93 2.85 -14.28
C GLY A 708 2.83 3.51 -15.11
N LEU A 709 1.70 3.88 -14.47
CA LEU A 709 0.60 4.55 -15.15
C LEU A 709 0.94 6.02 -15.44
N PRO A 710 0.35 6.64 -16.48
CA PRO A 710 0.58 8.04 -16.78
C PRO A 710 0.31 8.96 -15.57
N PRO A 711 1.03 10.09 -15.43
CA PRO A 711 0.78 11.07 -14.38
C PRO A 711 -0.70 11.48 -14.33
N ASP A 712 -1.24 11.69 -13.13
CA ASP A 712 -2.61 12.16 -12.97
C ASP A 712 -2.73 13.59 -13.52
N THR A 713 -3.54 13.77 -14.56
CA THR A 713 -3.72 15.07 -15.24
C THR A 713 -4.66 16.00 -14.48
N GLN A 714 -5.17 15.59 -13.31
CA GLN A 714 -6.05 16.42 -12.49
C GLN A 714 -5.31 17.64 -11.94
N THR A 715 -5.59 18.80 -12.54
CA THR A 715 -5.10 20.10 -12.07
C THR A 715 -5.75 20.45 -10.73
N GLY A 716 -4.96 20.98 -9.80
CA GLY A 716 -5.47 21.43 -8.49
C GLY A 716 -5.83 20.32 -7.51
N ASN A 717 -5.17 19.17 -7.57
CA ASN A 717 -5.36 18.08 -6.60
C ASN A 717 -5.17 18.60 -5.15
N PRO A 718 -6.11 18.33 -4.23
CA PRO A 718 -6.04 18.81 -2.85
C PRO A 718 -4.75 18.41 -2.12
N VAL A 719 -4.14 17.27 -2.46
CA VAL A 719 -2.88 16.83 -1.80
C VAL A 719 -1.68 17.72 -2.13
N TYR A 720 -1.78 18.62 -3.12
CA TYR A 720 -0.73 19.59 -3.45
C TYR A 720 -0.79 20.85 -2.57
N ARG A 721 -1.72 20.92 -1.61
CA ARG A 721 -1.84 22.04 -0.66
C ARG A 721 -1.80 21.53 0.78
N PRO A 722 -1.13 22.25 1.69
CA PRO A 722 -1.14 21.89 3.11
C PRO A 722 -2.58 21.90 3.66
N ALA A 723 -2.92 20.88 4.43
CA ALA A 723 -4.18 20.77 5.16
C ALA A 723 -3.94 20.01 6.48
N PRO A 724 -4.86 20.07 7.47
CA PRO A 724 -4.71 19.32 8.72
C PRO A 724 -4.55 17.80 8.54
N ASP A 725 -5.09 17.25 7.46
CA ASP A 725 -5.00 15.85 7.04
C ASP A 725 -4.09 15.64 5.81
N ASN A 726 -3.30 16.66 5.46
CA ASN A 726 -2.28 16.62 4.41
C ASN A 726 -1.06 17.49 4.75
N LEU A 727 -0.15 16.90 5.52
CA LEU A 727 1.01 17.57 6.13
C LEU A 727 2.21 17.66 5.19
N ASN A 728 2.32 16.76 4.20
CA ASN A 728 3.49 16.64 3.32
C ASN A 728 3.20 17.13 1.89
N ALA A 729 2.42 18.20 1.74
CA ALA A 729 1.95 18.70 0.44
C ALA A 729 3.08 19.04 -0.57
N GLU A 730 4.20 19.57 -0.09
CA GLU A 730 5.35 19.92 -0.93
C GLU A 730 5.91 18.70 -1.67
N PHE A 731 5.97 17.55 -1.01
CA PHE A 731 6.36 16.29 -1.63
C PHE A 731 5.44 15.95 -2.80
N TRP A 732 4.13 15.99 -2.59
CA TRP A 732 3.16 15.65 -3.62
C TRP A 732 3.22 16.63 -4.79
N GLN A 733 3.34 17.92 -4.50
CA GLN A 733 3.48 18.95 -5.51
C GLN A 733 4.75 18.71 -6.36
N SER A 734 5.92 18.54 -5.74
CA SER A 734 7.17 18.41 -6.48
C SER A 734 7.33 17.11 -7.27
N ASN A 735 6.63 16.03 -6.91
CA ASN A 735 6.82 14.72 -7.53
C ASN A 735 5.64 14.24 -8.38
N PHE A 736 4.43 14.78 -8.18
CA PHE A 736 3.22 14.29 -8.85
C PHE A 736 2.43 15.38 -9.60
N SER A 737 2.75 16.68 -9.42
CA SER A 737 2.13 17.70 -10.26
C SER A 737 2.61 17.55 -11.70
N ALA A 738 1.69 17.65 -12.67
CA ALA A 738 2.06 17.75 -14.07
C ALA A 738 3.00 18.97 -14.26
N PRO A 739 4.12 18.83 -14.99
CA PRO A 739 5.06 19.92 -15.24
C PRO A 739 4.45 21.08 -16.02
#